data_AF-A0A8T6GAX6-F1
#
_entry.id   AF-A0A8T6GAX6-F1
#
_cell.length_a   1.000
_cell.length_b   1.000
_cell.length_c   1.000
_cell.angle_alpha   90.00
_cell.angle_beta   90.00
_cell.angle_gamma   90.00
#
_symmetry.space_group_name_H-M   'P 1'
#
loop_
_entity.id
_entity.type
_entity.pdbx_description
1 polymer ?
#
loop_
_entity_poly.entity_id
_entity_poly.type
_entity_poly.pdbx_seq_one_letter_code
_entity_poly.pdbx_strand_id
1 'polypeptide(L)'
;MTSRQAEQNANIALGRLLTRMLPTCAVKTENTRVIVDNPALRPDILITGADRAPVVIEAEFMPAATAEQEAKDRLGLEVVDGRRPIEAAIALRYPDGFEFTDDMSGGLAGARLEYAVFYADETRFPESGWLQGTPADLADIARLVSVPQSAVDAATDALQSGIDRAAAILKDLNEQRPAITQAVAALLGMSDVPQTHRMACAIIANAMVFHDRVADIHGDIKPLRLVCSRDVANPQREIIAEWTRILAINYWPIFAVSRDIIEQIPTAEASRLLRLLEYTAGDVAASGANVEHDLTGRIFQRLIADRKYLATFYTLPASAALLARLAVSKLESVDWADADAIGKLRVGDFACGTGALLSAVYEQIAARHEREGGNPADLHRAMMEDVLYGCDVMPSAIHITSSTLSGAQPTVGYNESRLYNMPYGRQADGTVAIGSLELLQSSSVMTLFNTSDPAMRTGSAGEETAASVLVDVPDDGFDLVIMNPPFTSNTKHYDAEDGVLNAAFAAFDSSKEEQDDMAKRMREKAKNTSYHGHAGLGSAFAALADRKVKQGGVVAFVLPFTAINGSSWAKFRTVIATRYTDVTIVSIAANGKEMSFSSDTGMAECLIIGRKLRNKEKAGGRADFVSLRRRPAGFVHALELSKDMSGSEDIRRIEDGPYGGNPVYCGEELAGEMLVAPTDNYENGWGAARLADASVAQTAQALSNGKLWLPAQLTALQLPTAQLKVIGRRGQDHQMFISTAHKGPFTKSSASPTATYPALWNHNASKERRIICEPDWQMLVKIGMEERANELWATASRGHLNADFTFGSQALAIAYTERKSIGGRVWPNVIFDNERYDYTFAVWGNSTLGLLSYWWHASRQQSSKAGITTRKAETLPILDLRALTDAQHAIAREIFDDFRERDLKPAYLADADENRALLDRRVVCDMLGFGEDVYEGVRLLAAKWCAEPSVHGGKGRPRGTRLVV
;
A
#
# COMPACT_ATOMS: atom_id res chain seq x y z
N MET A 1 13.02 33.20 39.47
CA MET A 1 11.76 32.46 39.25
C MET A 1 11.95 31.07 39.86
N THR A 2 11.00 30.53 40.61
CA THR A 2 11.07 29.11 41.06
C THR A 2 10.83 28.19 39.85
N SER A 3 11.35 26.95 39.83
CA SER A 3 11.16 26.07 38.63
C SER A 3 9.67 25.86 38.33
N ARG A 4 8.84 25.70 39.37
CA ARG A 4 7.38 25.63 39.26
C ARG A 4 6.73 26.86 38.61
N GLN A 5 7.24 28.06 38.87
CA GLN A 5 6.71 29.28 38.25
C GLN A 5 7.17 29.44 36.80
N ALA A 6 8.36 28.93 36.49
CA ALA A 6 8.87 28.80 35.14
C ALA A 6 8.02 27.81 34.31
N GLU A 7 7.69 26.64 34.86
CA GLU A 7 6.82 25.62 34.24
C GLU A 7 5.43 26.18 33.95
N GLN A 8 4.77 26.81 34.93
CA GLN A 8 3.46 27.44 34.73
C GLN A 8 3.47 28.46 33.60
N ASN A 9 4.52 29.28 33.51
CA ASN A 9 4.65 30.26 32.44
C ASN A 9 4.82 29.57 31.07
N ALA A 10 5.63 28.52 30.99
CA ALA A 10 5.81 27.73 29.77
C ALA A 10 4.48 27.08 29.34
N ASN A 11 3.75 26.48 30.28
CA ASN A 11 2.42 25.89 30.05
C ASN A 11 1.42 26.91 29.52
N ILE A 12 1.39 28.13 30.08
CA ILE A 12 0.53 29.22 29.60
C ILE A 12 0.92 29.64 28.18
N ALA A 13 2.21 29.78 27.88
CA ALA A 13 2.66 30.15 26.53
C ALA A 13 2.38 29.06 25.49
N LEU A 14 2.62 27.79 25.84
CA LEU A 14 2.26 26.65 25.00
C LEU A 14 0.75 26.58 24.79
N GLY A 15 -0.06 26.77 25.83
CA GLY A 15 -1.52 26.81 25.71
C GLY A 15 -2.00 27.91 24.77
N ARG A 16 -1.35 29.09 24.75
CA ARG A 16 -1.66 30.16 23.77
C ARG A 16 -1.29 29.78 22.34
N LEU A 17 -0.19 29.04 22.14
CA LEU A 17 0.18 28.49 20.83
C LEU A 17 -0.85 27.46 20.36
N LEU A 18 -1.18 26.49 21.22
CA LEU A 18 -2.18 25.45 20.93
C LEU A 18 -3.57 26.06 20.67
N THR A 19 -3.97 27.10 21.40
CA THR A 19 -5.24 27.82 21.15
C THR A 19 -5.31 28.36 19.72
N ARG A 20 -4.19 28.83 19.16
CA ARG A 20 -4.13 29.33 17.77
C ARG A 20 -4.14 28.20 16.74
N MET A 21 -3.48 27.08 17.05
CA MET A 21 -3.34 25.93 16.13
C MET A 21 -4.51 24.94 16.20
N LEU A 22 -5.36 25.06 17.22
CA LEU A 22 -6.56 24.23 17.43
C LEU A 22 -7.78 25.14 17.69
N PRO A 23 -8.16 26.02 16.74
CA PRO A 23 -9.24 26.99 16.91
C PRO A 23 -10.62 26.36 17.20
N THR A 24 -10.81 25.08 16.87
CA THR A 24 -12.04 24.32 17.16
C THR A 24 -12.09 23.75 18.58
N CYS A 25 -11.00 23.89 19.35
CA CYS A 25 -10.86 23.35 20.69
C CYS A 25 -10.74 24.48 21.73
N ALA A 26 -11.32 24.26 22.91
CA ALA A 26 -11.04 25.04 24.09
C ALA A 26 -9.77 24.51 24.77
N VAL A 27 -8.75 25.37 24.88
CA VAL A 27 -7.50 25.07 25.60
C VAL A 27 -7.52 25.80 26.94
N LYS A 28 -7.46 25.04 28.03
CA LYS A 28 -7.38 25.54 29.41
C LYS A 28 -6.01 25.20 29.97
N THR A 29 -5.39 26.11 30.70
CA THR A 29 -4.03 25.93 31.24
C THR A 29 -4.01 26.21 32.73
N GLU A 30 -3.46 25.31 33.55
CA GLU A 30 -3.29 25.50 35.00
C GLU A 30 -4.63 25.77 35.73
N ASN A 31 -5.75 25.24 35.20
CA ASN A 31 -7.09 25.46 35.75
C ASN A 31 -7.50 24.34 36.74
N THR A 32 -7.97 24.70 37.93
CA THR A 32 -8.65 23.78 38.86
C THR A 32 -10.14 23.66 38.54
N ARG A 33 -10.84 22.67 39.13
CA ARG A 33 -12.29 22.41 38.94
C ARG A 33 -12.67 22.09 37.49
N VAL A 34 -11.73 21.52 36.75
CA VAL A 34 -11.95 21.03 35.38
C VAL A 34 -12.11 19.51 35.33
N ILE A 35 -11.76 18.80 36.41
CA ILE A 35 -11.97 17.36 36.61
C ILE A 35 -13.11 17.14 37.62
N VAL A 36 -14.06 16.26 37.29
CA VAL A 36 -15.23 15.92 38.11
C VAL A 36 -14.81 15.15 39.35
N ASP A 37 -14.01 14.10 39.17
CA ASP A 37 -13.62 13.16 40.22
C ASP A 37 -12.79 13.81 41.35
N ASN A 38 -12.03 14.84 41.00
CA ASN A 38 -11.25 15.59 41.96
C ASN A 38 -11.10 17.06 41.54
N PRO A 39 -11.97 17.96 42.05
CA PRO A 39 -11.96 19.37 41.69
C PRO A 39 -10.67 20.13 42.07
N ALA A 40 -9.83 19.57 42.94
CA ALA A 40 -8.54 20.14 43.32
C ALA A 40 -7.41 19.78 42.34
N LEU A 41 -7.58 18.73 41.52
CA LEU A 41 -6.61 18.42 40.46
C LEU A 41 -6.58 19.54 39.44
N ARG A 42 -5.35 19.85 39.02
CA ARG A 42 -5.03 20.92 38.11
C ARG A 42 -4.14 20.35 37.00
N PRO A 43 -4.71 19.99 35.85
CA PRO A 43 -3.91 19.62 34.69
C PRO A 43 -3.12 20.84 34.19
N ASP A 44 -1.93 20.60 33.67
CA ASP A 44 -1.09 21.65 33.12
C ASP A 44 -1.75 22.27 31.88
N ILE A 45 -2.18 21.44 30.94
CA ILE A 45 -2.98 21.84 29.78
C ILE A 45 -4.11 20.83 29.56
N LEU A 46 -5.33 21.32 29.43
CA LEU A 46 -6.51 20.54 29.08
C LEU A 46 -7.09 21.06 27.75
N ILE A 47 -7.23 20.16 26.79
CA ILE A 47 -7.84 20.43 25.48
C ILE A 47 -9.20 19.74 25.46
N THR A 48 -10.27 20.51 25.24
CA THR A 48 -11.63 19.98 25.03
C THR A 48 -12.21 20.51 23.73
N GLY A 49 -13.00 19.71 23.03
CA GLY A 49 -13.78 20.15 21.86
C GLY A 49 -15.20 19.62 21.95
N ALA A 50 -16.15 20.24 21.26
CA ALA A 50 -17.52 19.73 21.22
C ALA A 50 -17.54 18.28 20.72
N ASP A 51 -16.77 18.01 19.67
CA ASP A 51 -16.72 16.74 18.94
C ASP A 51 -15.44 15.91 19.18
N ARG A 52 -14.76 16.12 20.31
CA ARG A 52 -13.46 15.49 20.58
C ARG A 52 -13.35 14.99 22.00
N ALA A 53 -12.72 13.83 22.18
CA ALA A 53 -12.32 13.33 23.48
C ALA A 53 -11.38 14.34 24.17
N PRO A 54 -11.55 14.60 25.47
CA PRO A 54 -10.64 15.44 26.23
C PRO A 54 -9.22 14.87 26.22
N VAL A 55 -8.24 15.73 25.97
CA VAL A 55 -6.81 15.38 26.02
C VAL A 55 -6.14 16.25 27.08
N VAL A 56 -5.40 15.62 27.99
CA VAL A 56 -4.55 16.32 28.95
C VAL A 56 -3.10 16.23 28.52
N ILE A 57 -2.37 17.34 28.66
CA ILE A 57 -0.92 17.38 28.55
C ILE A 57 -0.36 17.72 29.94
N GLU A 58 0.52 16.88 30.46
CA GLU A 58 1.30 17.12 31.69
C GLU A 58 2.74 17.37 31.29
N ALA A 59 3.32 18.48 31.76
CA ALA A 59 4.51 19.06 31.19
C ALA A 59 5.52 19.50 32.26
N GLU A 60 6.76 19.05 32.13
CA GLU A 60 7.84 19.36 33.07
C GLU A 60 9.12 19.70 32.30
N PHE A 61 10.02 20.51 32.86
CA PHE A 61 11.36 20.66 32.29
C PHE A 61 12.17 19.38 32.50
N MET A 62 13.13 19.11 31.61
CA MET A 62 14.04 17.99 31.78
C MET A 62 14.72 18.03 33.17
N PRO A 63 14.88 16.87 33.85
CA PRO A 63 14.67 15.50 33.35
C PRO A 63 13.21 15.01 33.34
N ALA A 64 12.24 15.84 33.76
CA ALA A 64 10.81 15.55 33.74
C ALA A 64 10.44 14.20 34.38
N ALA A 65 10.65 14.11 35.70
CA ALA A 65 10.56 12.87 36.45
C ALA A 65 9.12 12.43 36.74
N THR A 66 8.15 13.33 36.75
CA THR A 66 6.75 13.02 37.12
C THR A 66 5.78 13.07 35.94
N ALA A 67 6.11 13.79 34.86
CA ALA A 67 5.21 14.02 33.72
C ALA A 67 4.52 12.75 33.17
N GLU A 68 5.23 11.62 33.05
CA GLU A 68 4.60 10.37 32.59
C GLU A 68 3.59 9.80 33.59
N GLN A 69 3.93 9.82 34.88
CA GLN A 69 3.03 9.29 35.90
C GLN A 69 1.81 10.19 36.05
N GLU A 70 2.01 11.51 36.02
CA GLU A 70 0.92 12.49 36.08
C GLU A 70 -0.01 12.33 34.87
N ALA A 71 0.52 12.15 33.65
CA ALA A 71 -0.28 11.89 32.46
C ALA A 71 -1.10 10.60 32.59
N LYS A 72 -0.51 9.51 33.09
CA LYS A 72 -1.22 8.25 33.35
C LYS A 72 -2.33 8.41 34.39
N ASP A 73 -2.05 9.14 35.47
CA ASP A 73 -3.02 9.39 36.54
C ASP A 73 -4.24 10.21 36.07
N ARG A 74 -4.17 10.82 34.88
CA ARG A 74 -5.32 11.50 34.26
C ARG A 74 -6.26 10.58 33.51
N LEU A 75 -5.78 9.44 33.02
CA LEU A 75 -6.57 8.55 32.19
C LEU A 75 -7.79 8.03 32.96
N GLY A 76 -8.94 8.01 32.29
CA GLY A 76 -10.21 7.58 32.86
C GLY A 76 -10.90 8.59 33.77
N LEU A 77 -10.26 9.70 34.17
CA LEU A 77 -10.92 10.77 34.91
C LEU A 77 -11.89 11.53 33.99
N GLU A 78 -13.02 11.97 34.54
CA GLU A 78 -14.03 12.73 33.82
C GLU A 78 -13.75 14.24 33.88
N VAL A 79 -13.80 14.92 32.74
CA VAL A 79 -13.76 16.38 32.70
C VAL A 79 -15.15 16.97 32.95
N VAL A 80 -15.20 18.12 33.63
CA VAL A 80 -16.46 18.82 33.94
C VAL A 80 -17.22 19.21 32.65
N ASP A 81 -16.47 19.49 31.59
CA ASP A 81 -16.99 19.87 30.28
C ASP A 81 -17.54 18.65 29.52
N GLY A 82 -18.83 18.39 29.68
CA GLY A 82 -19.53 17.27 29.05
C GLY A 82 -19.44 15.92 29.79
N ARG A 83 -18.77 15.86 30.95
CA ARG A 83 -18.57 14.61 31.74
C ARG A 83 -18.00 13.47 30.90
N ARG A 84 -16.99 13.79 30.09
CA ARG A 84 -16.32 12.82 29.23
C ARG A 84 -15.04 12.32 29.87
N PRO A 85 -14.71 11.02 29.76
CA PRO A 85 -13.46 10.48 30.26
C PRO A 85 -12.28 10.95 29.41
N ILE A 86 -11.12 11.07 30.03
CA ILE A 86 -9.84 11.29 29.34
C ILE A 86 -9.35 9.94 28.80
N GLU A 87 -9.47 9.71 27.49
CA GLU A 87 -9.03 8.47 26.84
C GLU A 87 -7.55 8.50 26.45
N ALA A 88 -6.99 9.69 26.26
CA ALA A 88 -5.59 9.89 25.92
C ALA A 88 -4.98 11.06 26.71
N ALA A 89 -3.74 10.88 27.15
CA ALA A 89 -2.94 11.90 27.82
C ALA A 89 -1.55 11.97 27.19
N ILE A 90 -0.94 13.15 27.22
CA ILE A 90 0.38 13.40 26.67
C ILE A 90 1.30 13.82 27.81
N ALA A 91 2.40 13.10 27.99
CA ALA A 91 3.51 13.61 28.78
C ALA A 91 4.40 14.46 27.88
N LEU A 92 4.84 15.62 28.37
CA LEU A 92 5.65 16.58 27.64
C LEU A 92 6.89 16.97 28.44
N ARG A 93 8.02 17.09 27.74
CA ARG A 93 9.27 17.60 28.28
C ARG A 93 9.69 18.86 27.56
N TYR A 94 9.88 19.93 28.31
CA TYR A 94 10.52 21.13 27.81
C TYR A 94 12.05 20.97 27.82
N PRO A 95 12.76 21.53 26.84
CA PRO A 95 14.22 21.48 26.79
C PRO A 95 14.87 22.23 27.98
N ASP A 96 16.02 21.74 28.45
CA ASP A 96 16.80 22.38 29.51
C ASP A 96 17.32 23.75 29.09
N GLY A 97 17.26 24.73 30.00
CA GLY A 97 17.87 26.05 29.78
C GLY A 97 17.06 27.00 28.89
N PHE A 98 15.76 26.76 28.71
CA PHE A 98 14.89 27.69 27.98
C PHE A 98 14.86 29.07 28.66
N GLU A 99 15.39 30.10 27.99
CA GLU A 99 15.46 31.46 28.55
C GLU A 99 14.10 32.15 28.46
N PHE A 100 13.59 32.58 29.62
CA PHE A 100 12.34 33.33 29.74
C PHE A 100 12.53 34.75 29.20
N THR A 101 12.07 35.00 27.97
CA THR A 101 12.03 36.35 27.36
C THR A 101 10.61 36.94 27.39
N ASP A 102 10.46 38.23 27.12
CA ASP A 102 9.14 38.90 27.08
C ASP A 102 8.23 38.36 25.95
N ASP A 103 8.80 37.72 24.91
CA ASP A 103 8.07 37.03 23.83
C ASP A 103 8.26 35.50 23.90
N MET A 104 7.76 34.90 24.98
CA MET A 104 7.82 33.45 25.19
C MET A 104 7.16 32.63 24.08
N SER A 105 6.09 33.15 23.47
CA SER A 105 5.40 32.46 22.39
C SER A 105 6.27 32.35 21.13
N GLY A 106 7.06 33.39 20.82
CA GLY A 106 8.02 33.37 19.71
C GLY A 106 9.15 32.37 19.93
N GLY A 107 9.69 32.30 21.16
CA GLY A 107 10.73 31.33 21.52
C GLY A 107 10.23 29.88 21.46
N LEU A 108 9.06 29.60 22.05
CA LEU A 108 8.47 28.25 22.09
C LEU A 108 8.05 27.72 20.72
N ALA A 109 7.64 28.60 19.79
CA ALA A 109 7.18 28.18 18.47
C ALA A 109 8.21 27.34 17.68
N GLY A 110 9.50 27.59 17.88
CA GLY A 110 10.60 26.83 17.27
C GLY A 110 11.27 25.82 18.21
N ALA A 111 10.76 25.64 19.43
CA ALA A 111 11.37 24.75 20.42
C ALA A 111 11.23 23.28 20.01
N ARG A 112 12.28 22.49 20.26
CA ARG A 112 12.23 21.03 20.17
C ARG A 112 11.69 20.50 21.50
N LEU A 113 10.44 20.05 21.46
CA LEU A 113 9.74 19.41 22.55
C LEU A 113 9.95 17.90 22.49
N GLU A 114 9.95 17.23 23.64
CA GLU A 114 9.84 15.77 23.69
C GLU A 114 8.50 15.36 24.27
N TYR A 115 7.81 14.39 23.66
CA TYR A 115 6.50 13.96 24.15
C TYR A 115 6.25 12.45 23.98
N ALA A 116 5.39 11.91 24.82
CA ALA A 116 4.89 10.54 24.75
C ALA A 116 3.37 10.52 25.00
N VAL A 117 2.66 9.66 24.28
CA VAL A 117 1.21 9.51 24.36
C VAL A 117 0.88 8.29 25.21
N PHE A 118 -0.12 8.42 26.08
CA PHE A 118 -0.68 7.35 26.87
C PHE A 118 -2.17 7.22 26.55
N TYR A 119 -2.64 5.98 26.45
CA TYR A 119 -4.03 5.64 26.17
C TYR A 119 -4.66 4.91 27.36
N ALA A 120 -5.99 4.98 27.46
CA ALA A 120 -6.76 4.37 28.55
C ALA A 120 -6.63 2.83 28.63
N ASP A 121 -6.19 2.16 27.56
CA ASP A 121 -5.87 0.73 27.54
C ASP A 121 -4.46 0.41 28.06
N GLU A 122 -3.83 1.38 28.75
CA GLU A 122 -2.46 1.35 29.29
C GLU A 122 -1.36 1.33 28.21
N THR A 123 -1.70 1.53 26.93
CA THR A 123 -0.70 1.65 25.86
C THR A 123 0.08 2.96 25.98
N ARG A 124 1.42 2.86 25.92
CA ARG A 124 2.35 4.00 25.77
C ARG A 124 2.87 4.04 24.33
N PHE A 125 2.80 5.19 23.69
CA PHE A 125 3.37 5.43 22.37
C PHE A 125 4.36 6.61 22.39
N PRO A 126 5.60 6.43 21.90
CA PRO A 126 6.21 5.18 21.47
C PRO A 126 6.33 4.19 22.64
N GLU A 127 6.56 2.91 22.37
CA GLU A 127 6.71 1.90 23.44
C GLU A 127 7.85 2.24 24.40
N SER A 128 8.90 2.90 23.91
CA SER A 128 10.04 3.41 24.69
C SER A 128 10.57 4.72 24.10
N GLY A 129 11.28 5.50 24.92
CA GLY A 129 11.81 6.79 24.51
C GLY A 129 10.75 7.88 24.36
N TRP A 130 11.13 8.98 23.72
CA TRP A 130 10.27 10.14 23.50
C TRP A 130 10.22 10.49 22.01
N LEU A 131 9.05 10.89 21.53
CA LEU A 131 8.94 11.56 20.24
C LEU A 131 9.52 12.96 20.38
N GLN A 132 10.02 13.52 19.28
CA GLN A 132 10.58 14.87 19.28
C GLN A 132 9.94 15.70 18.18
N GLY A 133 9.55 16.94 18.48
CA GLY A 133 8.85 17.79 17.51
C GLY A 133 8.67 19.22 17.98
N THR A 134 8.03 20.01 17.13
CA THR A 134 7.64 21.40 17.42
C THR A 134 6.28 21.45 18.13
N PRO A 135 5.85 22.61 18.66
CA PRO A 135 4.46 22.78 19.12
C PRO A 135 3.41 22.46 18.06
N ALA A 136 3.73 22.66 16.76
CA ALA A 136 2.84 22.32 15.66
C ALA A 136 2.67 20.79 15.50
N ASP A 137 3.74 20.02 15.73
CA ASP A 137 3.68 18.56 15.75
C ASP A 137 2.89 18.05 16.97
N LEU A 138 3.07 18.70 18.13
CA LEU A 138 2.27 18.41 19.32
C LEU A 138 0.78 18.69 19.10
N ALA A 139 0.43 19.79 18.41
CA ALA A 139 -0.95 20.11 18.06
C ALA A 139 -1.57 19.05 17.11
N ASP A 140 -0.80 18.58 16.12
CA ASP A 140 -1.20 17.47 15.25
C ASP A 140 -1.50 16.20 16.03
N ILE A 141 -0.64 15.85 17.01
CA ILE A 141 -0.82 14.67 17.85
C ILE A 141 -2.02 14.83 18.76
N ALA A 142 -2.15 15.98 19.45
CA ALA A 142 -3.29 16.28 20.29
C ALA A 142 -4.61 16.13 19.52
N ARG A 143 -4.66 16.61 18.27
CA ARG A 143 -5.80 16.38 17.37
C ARG A 143 -6.03 14.89 17.11
N LEU A 144 -5.00 14.14 16.69
CA LEU A 144 -5.16 12.72 16.36
C LEU A 144 -5.60 11.85 17.55
N VAL A 145 -5.09 12.13 18.75
CA VAL A 145 -5.39 11.35 19.97
C VAL A 145 -6.70 11.79 20.64
N SER A 146 -7.25 12.94 20.24
CA SER A 146 -8.56 13.42 20.68
C SER A 146 -9.74 12.70 20.00
N VAL A 147 -9.48 11.69 19.15
CA VAL A 147 -10.52 10.81 18.59
C VAL A 147 -10.79 9.67 19.59
N PRO A 148 -12.01 9.52 20.16
CA PRO A 148 -12.33 8.50 21.15
C PRO A 148 -12.32 7.11 20.51
N GLN A 149 -11.20 6.40 20.64
CA GLN A 149 -11.05 5.07 20.05
C GLN A 149 -12.04 4.08 20.67
N SER A 150 -12.34 4.22 21.96
CA SER A 150 -13.29 3.33 22.64
C SER A 150 -14.69 3.44 22.04
N ALA A 151 -15.13 4.67 21.73
CA ALA A 151 -16.42 4.94 21.09
C ALA A 151 -16.46 4.44 19.64
N VAL A 152 -15.37 4.63 18.87
CA VAL A 152 -15.26 4.09 17.50
C VAL A 152 -15.37 2.57 17.52
N ASP A 153 -14.66 1.91 18.42
CA ASP A 153 -14.59 0.45 18.51
C ASP A 153 -15.95 -0.13 18.93
N ALA A 154 -16.53 0.41 20.01
CA ALA A 154 -17.86 0.01 20.48
C ALA A 154 -18.95 0.22 19.40
N ALA A 155 -18.93 1.37 18.72
CA ALA A 155 -19.87 1.65 17.64
C ALA A 155 -19.66 0.73 16.43
N THR A 156 -18.41 0.41 16.08
CA THR A 156 -18.09 -0.51 14.98
C THR A 156 -18.59 -1.92 15.29
N ASP A 157 -18.37 -2.40 16.52
CA ASP A 157 -18.82 -3.72 16.97
C ASP A 157 -20.36 -3.82 17.01
N ALA A 158 -21.03 -2.80 17.55
CA ALA A 158 -22.49 -2.71 17.57
C ALA A 158 -23.06 -2.71 16.15
N LEU A 159 -22.48 -1.90 15.26
CA LEU A 159 -22.89 -1.81 13.85
C LEU A 159 -22.65 -3.14 13.12
N GLN A 160 -21.50 -3.78 13.31
CA GLN A 160 -21.21 -5.10 12.72
C GLN A 160 -22.22 -6.16 13.17
N SER A 161 -22.51 -6.23 14.47
CA SER A 161 -23.49 -7.18 15.02
C SER A 161 -24.92 -6.91 14.52
N GLY A 162 -25.32 -5.64 14.43
CA GLY A 162 -26.61 -5.23 13.87
C GLY A 162 -26.74 -5.61 12.39
N ILE A 163 -25.71 -5.32 11.60
CA ILE A 163 -25.69 -5.62 10.16
C ILE A 163 -25.68 -7.12 9.89
N ASP A 164 -24.88 -7.92 10.61
CA ASP A 164 -24.84 -9.36 10.42
C ASP A 164 -26.21 -10.00 10.70
N ARG A 165 -26.92 -9.52 11.73
CA ARG A 165 -28.31 -9.93 12.02
C ARG A 165 -29.30 -9.47 10.94
N ALA A 166 -29.15 -8.25 10.41
CA ALA A 166 -30.00 -7.73 9.34
C ALA A 166 -29.79 -8.48 8.01
N ALA A 167 -28.53 -8.79 7.68
CA ALA A 167 -28.15 -9.53 6.49
C ALA A 167 -28.68 -10.97 6.51
N ALA A 168 -28.84 -11.57 7.69
CA ALA A 168 -29.51 -12.86 7.84
C ALA A 168 -30.98 -12.81 7.35
N ILE A 169 -31.69 -11.69 7.56
CA ILE A 169 -33.06 -11.50 7.04
C ILE A 169 -33.06 -11.50 5.51
N LEU A 170 -32.11 -10.80 4.88
CA LEU A 170 -31.98 -10.80 3.42
C LEU A 170 -31.56 -12.18 2.89
N LYS A 171 -30.72 -12.91 3.64
CA LYS A 171 -30.37 -14.29 3.29
C LYS A 171 -31.60 -15.20 3.29
N ASP A 172 -32.41 -15.17 4.34
CA ASP A 172 -33.65 -15.95 4.42
C ASP A 172 -34.62 -15.54 3.30
N LEU A 173 -34.66 -14.25 2.94
CA LEU A 173 -35.45 -13.75 1.82
C LEU A 173 -34.94 -14.27 0.47
N ASN A 174 -33.62 -14.36 0.26
CA ASN A 174 -33.04 -14.92 -0.97
C ASN A 174 -33.43 -16.39 -1.14
N GLU A 175 -33.42 -17.18 -0.07
CA GLU A 175 -33.84 -18.59 -0.10
C GLU A 175 -35.32 -18.77 -0.51
N GLN A 176 -36.17 -17.77 -0.25
CA GLN A 176 -37.61 -17.79 -0.54
C GLN A 176 -37.99 -17.08 -1.84
N ARG A 177 -37.33 -15.96 -2.14
CA ARG A 177 -37.67 -14.98 -3.20
C ARG A 177 -36.38 -14.35 -3.78
N PRO A 178 -35.56 -15.13 -4.51
CA PRO A 178 -34.25 -14.68 -5.00
C PRO A 178 -34.34 -13.48 -5.95
N ALA A 179 -35.45 -13.30 -6.67
CA ALA A 179 -35.63 -12.15 -7.57
C ALA A 179 -35.52 -10.79 -6.85
N ILE A 180 -35.90 -10.72 -5.57
CA ILE A 180 -35.84 -9.48 -4.79
C ILE A 180 -34.40 -9.16 -4.40
N THR A 181 -33.64 -10.15 -3.92
CA THR A 181 -32.24 -9.96 -3.56
C THR A 181 -31.36 -9.75 -4.79
N GLN A 182 -31.72 -10.32 -5.94
CA GLN A 182 -31.12 -10.00 -7.23
C GLN A 182 -31.35 -8.53 -7.63
N ALA A 183 -32.54 -7.97 -7.39
CA ALA A 183 -32.80 -6.55 -7.64
C ALA A 183 -31.96 -5.65 -6.72
N VAL A 184 -31.85 -6.00 -5.44
CA VAL A 184 -30.95 -5.31 -4.49
C VAL A 184 -29.48 -5.41 -4.93
N ALA A 185 -29.04 -6.58 -5.38
CA ALA A 185 -27.69 -6.80 -5.87
C ALA A 185 -27.41 -5.97 -7.14
N ALA A 186 -28.38 -5.88 -8.05
CA ALA A 186 -28.31 -5.05 -9.25
C ALA A 186 -28.17 -3.56 -8.93
N LEU A 187 -28.92 -3.04 -7.93
CA LEU A 187 -28.77 -1.64 -7.46
C LEU A 187 -27.35 -1.33 -6.98
N LEU A 188 -26.68 -2.32 -6.37
CA LEU A 188 -25.32 -2.19 -5.86
C LEU A 188 -24.23 -2.45 -6.91
N GLY A 189 -24.61 -2.93 -8.09
CA GLY A 189 -23.69 -3.44 -9.11
C GLY A 189 -22.90 -4.65 -8.61
N MET A 190 -23.50 -5.55 -7.83
CA MET A 190 -22.82 -6.71 -7.25
C MET A 190 -23.55 -7.99 -7.64
N SER A 191 -22.85 -9.13 -7.63
CA SER A 191 -23.50 -10.44 -7.74
C SER A 191 -24.27 -10.75 -6.45
N ASP A 192 -25.38 -11.48 -6.55
CA ASP A 192 -26.20 -11.82 -5.38
C ASP A 192 -25.53 -12.92 -4.52
N VAL A 193 -24.72 -12.49 -3.55
CA VAL A 193 -23.99 -13.34 -2.61
C VAL A 193 -24.15 -12.80 -1.18
N PRO A 194 -23.87 -13.59 -0.12
CA PRO A 194 -24.02 -13.14 1.27
C PRO A 194 -23.28 -11.84 1.62
N GLN A 195 -22.20 -11.55 0.91
CA GLN A 195 -21.45 -10.30 1.03
C GLN A 195 -22.27 -9.08 0.57
N THR A 196 -23.02 -9.21 -0.52
CA THR A 196 -23.91 -8.16 -1.06
C THR A 196 -25.06 -7.85 -0.10
N HIS A 197 -25.62 -8.86 0.54
CA HIS A 197 -26.62 -8.65 1.60
C HIS A 197 -26.06 -7.85 2.77
N ARG A 198 -24.83 -8.16 3.21
CA ARG A 198 -24.16 -7.39 4.26
C ARG A 198 -23.88 -5.95 3.83
N MET A 199 -23.47 -5.73 2.59
CA MET A 199 -23.29 -4.39 2.04
C MET A 199 -24.59 -3.59 2.00
N ALA A 200 -25.68 -4.19 1.51
CA ALA A 200 -27.00 -3.55 1.48
C ALA A 200 -27.44 -3.13 2.89
N CYS A 201 -27.31 -4.02 3.87
CA CYS A 201 -27.62 -3.69 5.26
C CYS A 201 -26.67 -2.64 5.86
N ALA A 202 -25.38 -2.63 5.49
CA ALA A 202 -24.44 -1.61 5.91
C ALA A 202 -24.80 -0.22 5.38
N ILE A 203 -25.19 -0.13 4.11
CA ILE A 203 -25.66 1.11 3.47
C ILE A 203 -26.91 1.65 4.18
N ILE A 204 -27.90 0.79 4.44
CA ILE A 204 -29.11 1.17 5.19
C ILE A 204 -28.74 1.63 6.60
N ALA A 205 -27.89 0.87 7.31
CA ALA A 205 -27.49 1.20 8.68
C ALA A 205 -26.75 2.54 8.74
N ASN A 206 -25.87 2.81 7.77
CA ASN A 206 -25.20 4.10 7.65
C ASN A 206 -26.20 5.25 7.48
N ALA A 207 -27.16 5.12 6.55
CA ALA A 207 -28.20 6.13 6.38
C ALA A 207 -29.06 6.32 7.65
N MET A 208 -29.32 5.26 8.41
CA MET A 208 -30.04 5.38 9.69
C MET A 208 -29.19 6.12 10.73
N VAL A 209 -27.91 5.82 10.88
CA VAL A 209 -27.02 6.56 11.80
C VAL A 209 -26.96 8.05 11.44
N PHE A 210 -26.95 8.40 10.14
CA PHE A 210 -26.99 9.80 9.69
C PHE A 210 -28.37 10.46 9.86
N HIS A 211 -29.46 9.71 9.81
CA HIS A 211 -30.82 10.25 9.81
C HIS A 211 -31.07 11.15 11.03
N ASP A 212 -30.75 10.69 12.24
CA ASP A 212 -31.04 11.45 13.46
C ASP A 212 -30.23 12.75 13.51
N ARG A 213 -29.02 12.78 12.95
CA ARG A 213 -28.21 14.01 12.84
C ARG A 213 -28.86 15.02 11.90
N VAL A 214 -29.38 14.56 10.77
CA VAL A 214 -30.13 15.42 9.84
C VAL A 214 -31.38 15.96 10.53
N ALA A 215 -32.09 15.13 11.30
CA ALA A 215 -33.28 15.54 12.06
C ALA A 215 -32.98 16.58 13.17
N ASP A 216 -31.81 16.49 13.81
CA ASP A 216 -31.39 17.47 14.83
C ASP A 216 -31.12 18.86 14.22
N ILE A 217 -30.65 18.91 12.97
CA ILE A 217 -30.39 20.16 12.23
C ILE A 217 -31.67 20.69 11.56
N HIS A 218 -32.48 19.78 11.02
CA HIS A 218 -33.66 20.08 10.22
C HIS A 218 -34.92 19.65 10.99
N GLY A 219 -35.52 20.59 11.72
CA GLY A 219 -36.68 20.30 12.59
C GLY A 219 -37.96 19.83 11.87
N ASP A 220 -37.98 19.84 10.54
CA ASP A 220 -39.04 19.30 9.69
C ASP A 220 -38.86 17.80 9.34
N ILE A 221 -37.69 17.24 9.62
CA ILE A 221 -37.40 15.81 9.50
C ILE A 221 -37.71 15.13 10.84
N LYS A 222 -38.52 14.07 10.81
CA LYS A 222 -38.86 13.33 12.04
C LYS A 222 -37.69 12.44 12.48
N PRO A 223 -37.26 12.43 13.75
CA PRO A 223 -36.25 11.51 14.25
C PRO A 223 -36.63 10.03 14.05
N LEU A 224 -35.64 9.15 13.87
CA LEU A 224 -35.82 7.71 13.60
C LEU A 224 -36.71 7.01 14.61
N ARG A 225 -36.58 7.35 15.90
CA ARG A 225 -37.40 6.79 16.98
C ARG A 225 -38.91 6.97 16.77
N LEU A 226 -39.33 7.97 15.98
CA LEU A 226 -40.73 8.22 15.63
C LEU A 226 -41.15 7.53 14.32
N VAL A 227 -40.18 7.15 13.49
CA VAL A 227 -40.38 6.60 12.14
C VAL A 227 -40.34 5.07 12.17
N CYS A 228 -39.47 4.48 12.98
CA CYS A 228 -39.26 3.04 13.09
C CYS A 228 -39.75 2.45 14.42
N SER A 229 -40.43 3.25 15.25
CA SER A 229 -41.01 2.86 16.54
C SER A 229 -41.96 1.67 16.42
N ARG A 230 -42.03 0.80 17.45
CA ARG A 230 -42.91 -0.39 17.48
C ARG A 230 -44.39 -0.09 17.21
N ASP A 231 -44.83 1.13 17.53
CA ASP A 231 -46.22 1.57 17.35
C ASP A 231 -46.54 2.01 15.91
N VAL A 232 -45.51 2.22 15.08
CA VAL A 232 -45.68 2.54 13.66
C VAL A 232 -46.07 1.27 12.90
N ALA A 233 -47.26 1.26 12.30
CA ALA A 233 -47.81 0.12 11.58
C ALA A 233 -47.02 -0.23 10.30
N ASN A 234 -46.51 0.78 9.58
CA ASN A 234 -45.70 0.59 8.37
C ASN A 234 -44.44 1.49 8.40
N PRO A 235 -43.38 1.07 9.11
CA PRO A 235 -42.14 1.84 9.21
C PRO A 235 -41.42 1.98 7.87
N GLN A 236 -41.61 1.05 6.93
CA GLN A 236 -41.05 1.13 5.57
C GLN A 236 -41.60 2.36 4.83
N ARG A 237 -42.91 2.57 4.87
CA ARG A 237 -43.54 3.73 4.21
C ARG A 237 -43.09 5.05 4.83
N GLU A 238 -43.03 5.12 6.16
CA GLU A 238 -42.61 6.34 6.86
C GLU A 238 -41.13 6.65 6.59
N ILE A 239 -40.22 5.65 6.64
CA ILE A 239 -38.80 5.89 6.39
C ILE A 239 -38.53 6.33 4.95
N ILE A 240 -39.21 5.74 3.96
CA ILE A 240 -39.10 6.17 2.56
C ILE A 240 -39.58 7.62 2.41
N ALA A 241 -40.66 8.01 3.09
CA ALA A 241 -41.17 9.37 3.05
C ALA A 241 -40.21 10.38 3.69
N GLU A 242 -39.65 10.08 4.87
CA GLU A 242 -38.66 10.95 5.51
C GLU A 242 -37.37 11.02 4.68
N TRP A 243 -36.86 9.90 4.20
CA TRP A 243 -35.67 9.89 3.35
C TRP A 243 -35.91 10.67 2.05
N THR A 244 -37.11 10.63 1.47
CA THR A 244 -37.45 11.48 0.31
C THR A 244 -37.37 12.98 0.64
N ARG A 245 -37.73 13.40 1.87
CA ARG A 245 -37.53 14.79 2.32
C ARG A 245 -36.05 15.09 2.54
N ILE A 246 -35.30 14.17 3.13
CA ILE A 246 -33.85 14.32 3.33
C ILE A 246 -33.11 14.46 1.98
N LEU A 247 -33.55 13.75 0.95
CA LEU A 247 -33.04 13.91 -0.42
C LEU A 247 -33.33 15.31 -0.99
N ALA A 248 -34.46 15.93 -0.62
CA ALA A 248 -34.80 17.29 -1.04
C ALA A 248 -33.92 18.38 -0.39
N ILE A 249 -33.22 18.06 0.70
CA ILE A 249 -32.24 18.94 1.38
C ILE A 249 -30.78 18.54 1.09
N ASN A 250 -30.54 17.89 -0.06
CA ASN A 250 -29.23 17.58 -0.65
C ASN A 250 -28.35 16.51 0.05
N TYR A 251 -28.89 15.63 0.89
CA TYR A 251 -28.13 14.46 1.39
C TYR A 251 -28.24 13.23 0.45
N TRP A 252 -28.36 13.47 -0.87
CA TRP A 252 -28.48 12.43 -1.90
C TRP A 252 -27.52 11.25 -1.73
N PRO A 253 -26.22 11.47 -1.49
CA PRO A 253 -25.27 10.38 -1.52
C PRO A 253 -25.40 9.36 -0.38
N ILE A 254 -26.10 9.71 0.71
CA ILE A 254 -26.29 8.81 1.87
C ILE A 254 -27.64 8.09 1.77
N PHE A 255 -28.69 8.79 1.34
CA PHE A 255 -30.07 8.32 1.50
C PHE A 255 -30.68 7.68 0.25
N ALA A 256 -30.16 7.97 -0.96
CA ALA A 256 -30.81 7.56 -2.20
C ALA A 256 -30.78 6.04 -2.40
N VAL A 257 -29.57 5.47 -2.42
CA VAL A 257 -29.38 4.02 -2.56
C VAL A 257 -30.05 3.27 -1.41
N SER A 258 -29.96 3.80 -0.18
CA SER A 258 -30.62 3.22 0.99
C SER A 258 -32.13 3.14 0.82
N ARG A 259 -32.77 4.22 0.35
CA ARG A 259 -34.22 4.27 0.04
C ARG A 259 -34.57 3.22 -1.02
N ASP A 260 -33.82 3.20 -2.12
CA ASP A 260 -34.11 2.31 -3.25
C ASP A 260 -34.01 0.84 -2.85
N ILE A 261 -33.00 0.47 -2.03
CA ILE A 261 -32.88 -0.88 -1.46
C ILE A 261 -34.10 -1.22 -0.61
N ILE A 262 -34.49 -0.34 0.32
CA ILE A 262 -35.63 -0.56 1.20
C ILE A 262 -36.92 -0.71 0.40
N GLU A 263 -37.07 0.01 -0.70
CA GLU A 263 -38.24 -0.04 -1.58
C GLU A 263 -38.38 -1.39 -2.32
N GLN A 264 -37.27 -2.09 -2.59
CA GLN A 264 -37.31 -3.45 -3.18
C GLN A 264 -37.79 -4.53 -2.19
N ILE A 265 -37.59 -4.32 -0.89
CA ILE A 265 -37.83 -5.35 0.14
C ILE A 265 -39.32 -5.39 0.51
N PRO A 266 -39.98 -6.56 0.65
CA PRO A 266 -41.38 -6.60 1.04
C PRO A 266 -41.59 -6.07 2.46
N THR A 267 -42.76 -5.48 2.72
CA THR A 267 -43.01 -4.70 3.94
C THR A 267 -42.78 -5.44 5.25
N ALA A 268 -43.04 -6.75 5.31
CA ALA A 268 -42.84 -7.51 6.54
C ALA A 268 -41.36 -7.64 6.90
N GLU A 269 -40.52 -7.99 5.92
CA GLU A 269 -39.08 -8.13 6.04
C GLU A 269 -38.41 -6.76 6.23
N ALA A 270 -38.82 -5.75 5.45
CA ALA A 270 -38.34 -4.38 5.59
C ALA A 270 -38.62 -3.82 6.98
N SER A 271 -39.82 -4.07 7.53
CA SER A 271 -40.17 -3.63 8.88
C SER A 271 -39.32 -4.30 9.96
N ARG A 272 -39.02 -5.60 9.82
CA ARG A 272 -38.14 -6.32 10.75
C ARG A 272 -36.71 -5.77 10.68
N LEU A 273 -36.21 -5.57 9.47
CA LEU A 273 -34.87 -5.04 9.20
C LEU A 273 -34.71 -3.62 9.76
N LEU A 274 -35.65 -2.71 9.46
CA LEU A 274 -35.61 -1.32 9.93
C LEU A 274 -35.65 -1.21 11.45
N ARG A 275 -36.47 -2.02 12.14
CA ARG A 275 -36.51 -2.02 13.61
C ARG A 275 -35.21 -2.52 14.24
N LEU A 276 -34.58 -3.52 13.63
CA LEU A 276 -33.28 -4.02 14.08
C LEU A 276 -32.18 -2.98 13.90
N LEU A 277 -32.17 -2.31 12.76
CA LEU A 277 -31.18 -1.27 12.46
C LEU A 277 -31.44 0.04 13.21
N GLU A 278 -32.68 0.38 13.55
CA GLU A 278 -32.98 1.51 14.45
C GLU A 278 -32.43 1.25 15.85
N TYR A 279 -32.64 0.04 16.39
CA TYR A 279 -32.03 -0.34 17.66
C TYR A 279 -30.49 -0.26 17.59
N THR A 280 -29.90 -0.71 16.47
CA THR A 280 -28.46 -0.64 16.24
C THR A 280 -27.96 0.81 16.16
N ALA A 281 -28.69 1.68 15.45
CA ALA A 281 -28.36 3.11 15.38
C ALA A 281 -28.46 3.78 16.76
N GLY A 282 -29.43 3.36 17.59
CA GLY A 282 -29.54 3.75 18.99
C GLY A 282 -28.35 3.31 19.84
N ASP A 283 -27.85 2.08 19.68
CA ASP A 283 -26.65 1.59 20.36
C ASP A 283 -25.39 2.37 19.94
N VAL A 284 -25.26 2.66 18.63
CA VAL A 284 -24.17 3.52 18.11
C VAL A 284 -24.26 4.92 18.71
N ALA A 285 -25.44 5.52 18.73
CA ALA A 285 -25.68 6.82 19.33
C ALA A 285 -25.31 6.85 20.83
N ALA A 286 -25.70 5.80 21.57
CA ALA A 286 -25.43 5.66 22.99
C ALA A 286 -23.95 5.44 23.32
N SER A 287 -23.14 4.99 22.35
CA SER A 287 -21.70 4.80 22.50
C SER A 287 -20.90 6.13 22.52
N GLY A 288 -21.57 7.27 22.48
CA GLY A 288 -20.94 8.60 22.36
C GLY A 288 -20.66 9.01 20.91
N ALA A 289 -20.89 8.12 19.95
CA ALA A 289 -20.64 8.37 18.52
C ALA A 289 -21.53 9.43 17.89
N ASN A 290 -22.64 9.80 18.53
CA ASN A 290 -23.53 10.86 18.07
C ASN A 290 -23.05 12.27 18.38
N VAL A 291 -22.03 12.43 19.22
CA VAL A 291 -21.54 13.75 19.66
C VAL A 291 -20.44 14.30 18.75
N GLU A 292 -19.94 13.51 17.78
CA GLU A 292 -18.71 13.86 17.07
C GLU A 292 -18.85 13.89 15.53
N HIS A 293 -18.58 15.08 14.97
CA HIS A 293 -18.63 15.40 13.53
C HIS A 293 -17.79 14.49 12.61
N ASP A 294 -16.80 13.74 13.11
CA ASP A 294 -15.87 12.91 12.30
C ASP A 294 -16.04 11.39 12.49
N LEU A 295 -16.90 10.94 13.42
CA LEU A 295 -16.89 9.54 13.87
C LEU A 295 -17.61 8.57 12.91
N THR A 296 -18.73 8.98 12.31
CA THR A 296 -19.54 8.08 11.47
C THR A 296 -18.81 7.63 10.21
N GLY A 297 -18.06 8.54 9.57
CA GLY A 297 -17.21 8.20 8.43
C GLY A 297 -16.12 7.19 8.81
N ARG A 298 -15.45 7.38 9.94
CA ARG A 298 -14.42 6.46 10.46
C ARG A 298 -14.98 5.09 10.84
N ILE A 299 -16.13 5.04 11.53
CA ILE A 299 -16.82 3.78 11.89
C ILE A 299 -17.16 2.99 10.62
N PHE A 300 -17.73 3.66 9.62
CA PHE A 300 -18.14 3.02 8.38
C PHE A 300 -16.93 2.54 7.55
N GLN A 301 -15.86 3.34 7.46
CA GLN A 301 -14.61 2.92 6.83
C GLN A 301 -14.00 1.70 7.53
N ARG A 302 -13.96 1.70 8.86
CA ARG A 302 -13.40 0.59 9.65
C ARG A 302 -14.23 -0.69 9.46
N LEU A 303 -15.56 -0.57 9.43
CA LEU A 303 -16.47 -1.67 9.13
C LEU A 303 -16.20 -2.25 7.73
N ILE A 304 -16.11 -1.41 6.71
CA ILE A 304 -15.96 -1.86 5.31
C ILE A 304 -14.55 -2.37 5.01
N ALA A 305 -13.54 -1.96 5.79
CA ALA A 305 -12.20 -2.53 5.71
C ALA A 305 -12.17 -4.04 6.04
N ASP A 306 -13.21 -4.59 6.70
CA ASP A 306 -13.37 -6.04 6.91
C ASP A 306 -13.83 -6.74 5.61
N ARG A 307 -13.08 -7.77 5.20
CA ARG A 307 -13.35 -8.59 3.99
C ARG A 307 -14.73 -9.23 3.98
N LYS A 308 -15.41 -9.34 5.12
CA LYS A 308 -16.81 -9.79 5.19
C LYS A 308 -17.75 -8.94 4.31
N TYR A 309 -17.39 -7.67 4.07
CA TYR A 309 -18.23 -6.68 3.39
C TYR A 309 -17.82 -6.45 1.92
N LEU A 310 -16.52 -6.43 1.59
CA LEU A 310 -16.03 -6.26 0.22
C LEU A 310 -14.79 -7.15 -0.05
N ALA A 311 -14.75 -7.81 -1.23
CA ALA A 311 -13.70 -8.77 -1.61
C ALA A 311 -12.42 -8.11 -2.16
N THR A 312 -12.39 -6.78 -2.17
CA THR A 312 -11.35 -5.91 -2.74
C THR A 312 -10.29 -5.57 -1.71
N PHE A 313 -9.05 -5.40 -2.17
CA PHE A 313 -7.90 -5.08 -1.33
C PHE A 313 -7.86 -3.58 -1.02
N TYR A 314 -8.33 -3.17 0.15
CA TYR A 314 -8.39 -1.75 0.55
C TYR A 314 -7.07 -1.27 1.15
N THR A 315 -6.71 -0.02 0.87
CA THR A 315 -5.61 0.66 1.58
C THR A 315 -5.98 0.82 3.05
N LEU A 316 -5.07 0.47 3.96
CA LEU A 316 -5.32 0.63 5.38
C LEU A 316 -5.35 2.13 5.74
N PRO A 317 -6.21 2.56 6.68
CA PRO A 317 -6.33 3.98 7.04
C PRO A 317 -4.99 4.65 7.40
N ALA A 318 -4.15 3.98 8.21
CA ALA A 318 -2.84 4.52 8.58
C ALA A 318 -1.87 4.62 7.38
N SER A 319 -1.94 3.68 6.43
CA SER A 319 -1.18 3.74 5.18
C SER A 319 -1.66 4.87 4.26
N ALA A 320 -2.98 5.08 4.18
CA ALA A 320 -3.59 6.17 3.43
C ALA A 320 -3.18 7.53 4.02
N ALA A 321 -3.19 7.65 5.35
CA ALA A 321 -2.72 8.85 6.06
C ALA A 321 -1.23 9.14 5.79
N LEU A 322 -0.37 8.11 5.85
CA LEU A 322 1.06 8.24 5.50
C LEU A 322 1.24 8.76 4.05
N LEU A 323 0.57 8.12 3.09
CA LEU A 323 0.66 8.50 1.68
C LEU A 323 0.14 9.92 1.44
N ALA A 324 -1.04 10.24 1.96
CA ALA A 324 -1.65 11.56 1.83
C ALA A 324 -0.76 12.64 2.44
N ARG A 325 -0.17 12.40 3.61
CA ARG A 325 0.70 13.39 4.27
C ARG A 325 1.97 13.65 3.46
N LEU A 326 2.64 12.60 2.98
CA LEU A 326 3.80 12.73 2.10
C LEU A 326 3.45 13.45 0.79
N ALA A 327 2.30 13.15 0.20
CA ALA A 327 1.86 13.77 -1.05
C ALA A 327 1.48 15.25 -0.88
N VAL A 328 0.64 15.58 0.10
CA VAL A 328 0.19 16.96 0.39
C VAL A 328 1.37 17.84 0.82
N SER A 329 2.38 17.28 1.50
CA SER A 329 3.60 18.03 1.86
C SER A 329 4.40 18.54 0.66
N LYS A 330 4.24 17.92 -0.52
CA LYS A 330 4.89 18.30 -1.77
C LYS A 330 4.06 19.27 -2.61
N LEU A 331 2.85 19.63 -2.16
CA LEU A 331 2.07 20.69 -2.81
C LEU A 331 2.70 22.04 -2.49
N GLU A 332 3.18 22.70 -3.53
CA GLU A 332 3.83 24.00 -3.43
C GLU A 332 2.81 25.13 -3.64
N SER A 333 3.09 26.31 -3.07
CA SER A 333 2.34 27.55 -3.32
C SER A 333 0.86 27.53 -2.91
N VAL A 334 0.50 26.68 -1.94
CA VAL A 334 -0.82 26.71 -1.29
C VAL A 334 -0.72 27.56 -0.04
N ASP A 335 -1.52 28.62 0.04
CA ASP A 335 -1.74 29.34 1.28
C ASP A 335 -2.74 28.55 2.13
N TRP A 336 -2.23 27.84 3.14
CA TRP A 336 -3.06 27.01 4.01
C TRP A 336 -3.93 27.85 4.96
N ALA A 337 -3.67 29.14 5.13
CA ALA A 337 -4.52 30.02 5.92
C ALA A 337 -5.76 30.50 5.13
N ASP A 338 -5.69 30.49 3.79
CA ASP A 338 -6.75 31.00 2.91
C ASP A 338 -7.64 29.86 2.36
N ALA A 339 -8.89 29.80 2.84
CA ALA A 339 -9.88 28.84 2.38
C ALA A 339 -10.18 28.95 0.87
N ASP A 340 -10.12 30.15 0.28
CA ASP A 340 -10.35 30.35 -1.16
C ASP A 340 -9.15 29.87 -1.98
N ALA A 341 -7.94 29.94 -1.44
CA ALA A 341 -6.75 29.36 -2.08
C ALA A 341 -6.84 27.82 -2.07
N ILE A 342 -7.24 27.23 -0.94
CA ILE A 342 -7.45 25.78 -0.81
C ILE A 342 -8.59 25.30 -1.72
N GLY A 343 -9.69 26.06 -1.81
CA GLY A 343 -10.85 25.73 -2.65
C GLY A 343 -10.55 25.68 -4.16
N LYS A 344 -9.38 26.18 -4.61
CA LYS A 344 -8.92 26.10 -6.01
C LYS A 344 -8.11 24.85 -6.31
N LEU A 345 -7.72 24.07 -5.29
CA LEU A 345 -7.01 22.83 -5.48
C LEU A 345 -7.86 21.84 -6.27
N ARG A 346 -7.20 20.93 -6.99
CA ARG A 346 -7.87 19.79 -7.62
C ARG A 346 -7.14 18.50 -7.29
N VAL A 347 -7.82 17.62 -6.57
CA VAL A 347 -7.34 16.32 -6.11
C VAL A 347 -8.16 15.23 -6.81
N GLY A 348 -7.49 14.31 -7.51
CA GLY A 348 -8.16 13.24 -8.25
C GLY A 348 -7.82 11.85 -7.73
N ASP A 349 -8.83 11.01 -7.56
CA ASP A 349 -8.71 9.56 -7.45
C ASP A 349 -9.64 8.90 -8.47
N PHE A 350 -9.06 8.36 -9.54
CA PHE A 350 -9.83 7.80 -10.66
C PHE A 350 -10.21 6.33 -10.49
N ALA A 351 -9.91 5.73 -9.34
CA ALA A 351 -10.35 4.41 -8.91
C ALA A 351 -10.56 4.41 -7.39
N CYS A 352 -11.47 5.26 -6.93
CA CYS A 352 -11.52 5.70 -5.54
C CYS A 352 -11.98 4.63 -4.54
N GLY A 353 -12.68 3.58 -4.98
CA GLY A 353 -13.13 2.49 -4.12
C GLY A 353 -13.96 3.01 -2.95
N THR A 354 -13.48 2.81 -1.71
CA THR A 354 -14.18 3.28 -0.50
C THR A 354 -13.87 4.74 -0.15
N GLY A 355 -13.01 5.42 -0.91
CA GLY A 355 -12.66 6.82 -0.67
C GLY A 355 -11.62 7.03 0.42
N ALA A 356 -10.94 5.98 0.90
CA ALA A 356 -9.95 6.08 1.98
C ALA A 356 -8.82 7.09 1.69
N LEU A 357 -8.33 7.14 0.44
CA LEU A 357 -7.28 8.09 0.04
C LEU A 357 -7.80 9.53 -0.07
N LEU A 358 -8.99 9.75 -0.64
CA LEU A 358 -9.62 11.07 -0.71
C LEU A 358 -9.92 11.62 0.70
N SER A 359 -10.42 10.76 1.58
CA SER A 359 -10.66 11.06 3.00
C SER A 359 -9.37 11.45 3.71
N ALA A 360 -8.30 10.67 3.51
CA ALA A 360 -7.00 10.98 4.10
C ALA A 360 -6.44 12.32 3.57
N VAL A 361 -6.61 12.64 2.28
CA VAL A 361 -6.22 13.95 1.74
C VAL A 361 -7.04 15.08 2.32
N TYR A 362 -8.37 14.91 2.46
CA TYR A 362 -9.21 15.89 3.16
C TYR A 362 -8.65 16.14 4.56
N GLU A 363 -8.49 15.11 5.38
CA GLU A 363 -7.96 15.25 6.75
C GLU A 363 -6.62 15.99 6.79
N GLN A 364 -5.69 15.71 5.85
CA GLN A 364 -4.41 16.41 5.80
C GLN A 364 -4.53 17.88 5.39
N ILE A 365 -5.44 18.22 4.47
CA ILE A 365 -5.71 19.61 4.08
C ILE A 365 -6.36 20.37 5.23
N ALA A 366 -7.40 19.79 5.84
CA ALA A 366 -8.11 20.35 6.99
C ALA A 366 -7.16 20.58 8.17
N ALA A 367 -6.30 19.60 8.48
CA ALA A 367 -5.28 19.71 9.52
C ALA A 367 -4.31 20.87 9.31
N ARG A 368 -3.91 21.14 8.05
CA ARG A 368 -3.02 22.26 7.71
C ARG A 368 -3.75 23.59 7.84
N HIS A 369 -5.01 23.66 7.40
CA HIS A 369 -5.81 24.87 7.55
C HIS A 369 -6.09 25.20 9.01
N GLU A 370 -6.45 24.20 9.81
CA GLU A 370 -6.67 24.34 11.26
C GLU A 370 -5.43 24.85 11.98
N ARG A 371 -4.25 24.35 11.61
CA ARG A 371 -2.97 24.78 12.19
C ARG A 371 -2.67 26.26 11.96
N GLU A 372 -3.07 26.80 10.81
CA GLU A 372 -2.94 28.22 10.49
C GLU A 372 -4.06 29.09 11.11
N GLY A 373 -4.95 28.48 11.91
CA GLY A 373 -6.04 29.15 12.63
C GLY A 373 -7.37 29.16 11.89
N GLY A 374 -7.48 28.46 10.76
CA GLY A 374 -8.71 28.32 9.98
C GLY A 374 -9.68 27.28 10.57
N ASN A 375 -10.94 27.29 10.16
CA ASN A 375 -11.93 26.30 10.56
C ASN A 375 -12.11 25.24 9.45
N PRO A 376 -11.85 23.95 9.70
CA PRO A 376 -12.09 22.88 8.73
C PRO A 376 -13.49 22.87 8.10
N ALA A 377 -14.52 23.29 8.84
CA ALA A 377 -15.90 23.35 8.33
C ALA A 377 -16.05 24.33 7.15
N ASP A 378 -15.26 25.40 7.11
CA ASP A 378 -15.29 26.42 6.04
C ASP A 378 -14.82 25.83 4.70
N LEU A 379 -13.99 24.78 4.75
CA LEU A 379 -13.50 24.10 3.55
C LEU A 379 -14.50 23.12 2.97
N HIS A 380 -15.43 22.58 3.77
CA HIS A 380 -16.16 21.36 3.41
C HIS A 380 -16.88 21.46 2.08
N ARG A 381 -17.59 22.58 1.87
CA ARG A 381 -18.35 22.80 0.64
C ARG A 381 -17.43 22.82 -0.58
N ALA A 382 -16.35 23.59 -0.54
CA ALA A 382 -15.37 23.63 -1.63
C ALA A 382 -14.69 22.26 -1.83
N MET A 383 -14.41 21.54 -0.74
CA MET A 383 -13.85 20.19 -0.80
C MET A 383 -14.73 19.24 -1.60
N MET A 384 -16.04 19.27 -1.37
CA MET A 384 -17.02 18.42 -2.05
C MET A 384 -17.35 18.89 -3.47
N GLU A 385 -17.55 20.20 -3.67
CA GLU A 385 -18.02 20.79 -4.92
C GLU A 385 -16.90 20.98 -5.95
N ASP A 386 -15.66 21.25 -5.52
CA ASP A 386 -14.60 21.75 -6.41
C ASP A 386 -13.24 21.06 -6.28
N VAL A 387 -12.85 20.62 -5.08
CA VAL A 387 -11.49 20.11 -4.84
C VAL A 387 -11.36 18.62 -5.08
N LEU A 388 -12.25 17.78 -4.53
CA LEU A 388 -12.11 16.32 -4.57
C LEU A 388 -12.88 15.71 -5.75
N TYR A 389 -12.15 15.01 -6.63
CA TYR A 389 -12.72 14.25 -7.75
C TYR A 389 -12.51 12.76 -7.50
N GLY A 390 -13.61 12.01 -7.52
CA GLY A 390 -13.59 10.56 -7.33
C GLY A 390 -14.28 9.87 -8.49
N CYS A 391 -13.66 8.82 -9.03
CA CYS A 391 -14.29 7.98 -10.05
C CYS A 391 -14.20 6.52 -9.66
N ASP A 392 -15.28 5.77 -9.88
CA ASP A 392 -15.30 4.32 -9.73
C ASP A 392 -16.35 3.72 -10.67
N VAL A 393 -16.16 2.46 -11.04
CA VAL A 393 -17.10 1.71 -11.88
C VAL A 393 -18.25 1.13 -11.03
N MET A 394 -18.03 0.91 -9.74
CA MET A 394 -19.03 0.36 -8.83
C MET A 394 -19.91 1.48 -8.24
N PRO A 395 -21.25 1.42 -8.39
CA PRO A 395 -22.15 2.40 -7.77
C PRO A 395 -22.02 2.43 -6.24
N SER A 396 -21.87 1.26 -5.62
CA SER A 396 -21.66 1.11 -4.18
C SER A 396 -20.38 1.80 -3.70
N ALA A 397 -19.28 1.75 -4.47
CA ALA A 397 -18.03 2.43 -4.15
C ALA A 397 -18.20 3.96 -4.11
N ILE A 398 -18.90 4.54 -5.10
CA ILE A 398 -19.23 5.97 -5.13
C ILE A 398 -20.11 6.36 -3.95
N HIS A 399 -21.12 5.55 -3.64
CA HIS A 399 -21.98 5.78 -2.48
C HIS A 399 -21.19 5.79 -1.16
N ILE A 400 -20.31 4.82 -0.95
CA ILE A 400 -19.46 4.72 0.26
C ILE A 400 -18.49 5.90 0.34
N THR A 401 -17.81 6.21 -0.76
CA THR A 401 -16.88 7.34 -0.85
C THR A 401 -17.58 8.64 -0.51
N SER A 402 -18.76 8.88 -1.10
CA SER A 402 -19.50 10.10 -0.83
C SER A 402 -19.98 10.16 0.60
N SER A 403 -20.58 9.09 1.12
CA SER A 403 -21.05 9.04 2.51
C SER A 403 -19.93 9.31 3.51
N THR A 404 -18.74 8.76 3.25
CA THR A 404 -17.54 8.99 4.05
C THR A 404 -17.13 10.46 4.03
N LEU A 405 -17.02 11.07 2.85
CA LEU A 405 -16.56 12.45 2.71
C LEU A 405 -17.58 13.46 3.27
N SER A 406 -18.89 13.25 3.04
CA SER A 406 -19.96 14.03 3.67
C SER A 406 -19.93 13.89 5.19
N GLY A 407 -19.55 12.70 5.68
CA GLY A 407 -19.40 12.40 7.09
C GLY A 407 -18.30 13.16 7.81
N ALA A 408 -17.39 13.86 7.10
CA ALA A 408 -16.35 14.66 7.73
C ALA A 408 -16.90 15.96 8.34
N GLN A 409 -17.98 16.53 7.78
CA GLN A 409 -18.66 17.74 8.26
C GLN A 409 -20.17 17.63 7.99
N PRO A 410 -20.89 16.76 8.73
CA PRO A 410 -22.28 16.39 8.44
C PRO A 410 -23.28 17.55 8.56
N THR A 411 -22.89 18.66 9.20
CA THR A 411 -23.70 19.85 9.39
C THR A 411 -23.61 20.85 8.24
N VAL A 412 -22.63 20.67 7.33
CA VAL A 412 -22.39 21.59 6.22
C VAL A 412 -22.92 20.96 4.93
N GLY A 413 -23.98 21.55 4.37
CA GLY A 413 -24.54 21.10 3.10
C GLY A 413 -23.69 21.52 1.89
N TYR A 414 -23.81 20.76 0.80
CA TYR A 414 -23.27 21.08 -0.52
C TYR A 414 -24.30 20.69 -1.60
N ASN A 415 -24.19 21.26 -2.79
CA ASN A 415 -25.18 21.06 -3.86
C ASN A 415 -24.80 19.92 -4.80
N GLU A 416 -23.52 19.82 -5.16
CA GLU A 416 -23.02 18.86 -6.12
C GLU A 416 -21.70 18.26 -5.60
N SER A 417 -21.45 16.98 -5.93
CA SER A 417 -20.14 16.37 -5.67
C SER A 417 -19.47 16.00 -6.98
N ARG A 418 -18.14 16.01 -7.00
CA ARG A 418 -17.37 15.52 -8.16
C ARG A 418 -17.05 14.03 -8.05
N LEU A 419 -18.04 13.24 -7.62
CA LEU A 419 -17.96 11.80 -7.49
C LEU A 419 -18.80 11.14 -8.59
N TYR A 420 -18.15 10.33 -9.41
CA TYR A 420 -18.70 9.88 -10.69
C TYR A 420 -18.70 8.37 -10.81
N ASN A 421 -19.88 7.80 -11.06
CA ASN A 421 -19.98 6.41 -11.50
C ASN A 421 -19.64 6.31 -13.00
N MET A 422 -18.59 5.56 -13.30
CA MET A 422 -18.02 5.46 -14.63
C MET A 422 -18.65 4.32 -15.44
N PRO A 423 -18.97 4.54 -16.73
CA PRO A 423 -19.54 3.50 -17.58
C PRO A 423 -18.56 2.34 -17.75
N TYR A 424 -19.03 1.12 -17.58
CA TYR A 424 -18.23 -0.09 -17.66
C TYR A 424 -19.01 -1.22 -18.35
N GLY A 425 -18.33 -2.04 -19.15
CA GLY A 425 -18.95 -3.14 -19.88
C GLY A 425 -19.72 -2.68 -21.13
N ARG A 426 -20.59 -3.55 -21.64
CA ARG A 426 -21.42 -3.27 -22.81
C ARG A 426 -22.54 -2.28 -22.47
N GLN A 427 -22.61 -1.22 -23.26
CA GLN A 427 -23.58 -0.13 -23.11
C GLN A 427 -24.85 -0.44 -23.94
N ALA A 428 -25.94 0.28 -23.67
CA ALA A 428 -27.23 0.08 -24.34
C ALA A 428 -27.17 0.33 -25.87
N ASP A 429 -26.25 1.16 -26.33
CA ASP A 429 -26.00 1.45 -27.75
C ASP A 429 -25.12 0.38 -28.45
N GLY A 430 -24.74 -0.68 -27.73
CA GLY A 430 -23.88 -1.76 -28.22
C GLY A 430 -22.38 -1.48 -28.13
N THR A 431 -21.97 -0.26 -27.74
CA THR A 431 -20.56 0.07 -27.49
C THR A 431 -20.06 -0.55 -26.18
N VAL A 432 -18.75 -0.48 -25.93
CA VAL A 432 -18.12 -1.04 -24.73
C VAL A 432 -17.29 0.03 -24.04
N ALA A 433 -17.46 0.16 -22.72
CA ALA A 433 -16.76 1.14 -21.89
C ALA A 433 -15.85 0.45 -20.86
N ILE A 434 -14.77 1.12 -20.47
CA ILE A 434 -13.71 0.58 -19.59
C ILE A 434 -13.54 1.42 -18.31
N GLY A 435 -14.61 2.06 -17.84
CA GLY A 435 -14.59 2.91 -16.65
C GLY A 435 -13.86 4.23 -16.86
N SER A 436 -13.20 4.71 -15.81
CA SER A 436 -12.39 5.94 -15.83
C SER A 436 -11.23 5.91 -16.82
N LEU A 437 -10.81 4.75 -17.31
CA LEU A 437 -9.79 4.64 -18.34
C LEU A 437 -10.25 5.17 -19.71
N GLU A 438 -11.55 5.44 -19.90
CA GLU A 438 -12.04 6.21 -21.06
C GLU A 438 -11.40 7.61 -21.14
N LEU A 439 -11.01 8.18 -19.99
CA LEU A 439 -10.38 9.49 -19.84
C LEU A 439 -8.91 9.55 -20.33
N LEU A 440 -8.32 8.43 -20.76
CA LEU A 440 -6.97 8.41 -21.33
C LEU A 440 -6.84 9.19 -22.65
N GLN A 441 -7.95 9.34 -23.39
CA GLN A 441 -8.02 10.06 -24.66
C GLN A 441 -9.15 11.09 -24.71
N SER A 442 -9.79 11.35 -23.57
CA SER A 442 -10.90 12.29 -23.46
C SER A 442 -10.72 13.14 -22.19
N SER A 443 -10.95 14.44 -22.32
CA SER A 443 -11.07 15.34 -21.16
C SER A 443 -12.48 15.30 -20.56
N SER A 444 -13.42 14.61 -21.19
CA SER A 444 -14.78 14.45 -20.69
C SER A 444 -15.32 13.04 -20.94
N VAL A 445 -16.29 12.63 -20.12
CA VAL A 445 -16.90 11.31 -20.19
C VAL A 445 -18.37 11.39 -19.81
N MET A 446 -19.20 10.57 -20.45
CA MET A 446 -20.59 10.38 -20.06
C MET A 446 -20.65 9.47 -18.84
N THR A 447 -21.27 9.93 -17.76
CA THR A 447 -21.42 9.15 -16.52
C THR A 447 -22.83 8.57 -16.42
N LEU A 448 -22.96 7.36 -15.86
CA LEU A 448 -24.24 6.67 -15.68
C LEU A 448 -25.02 7.19 -14.48
N PHE A 449 -24.30 7.62 -13.45
CA PHE A 449 -24.86 8.24 -12.25
C PHE A 449 -23.97 9.39 -11.82
N ASN A 450 -24.54 10.58 -11.77
CA ASN A 450 -24.08 11.64 -10.88
C ASN A 450 -24.96 11.56 -9.63
N THR A 451 -24.39 11.62 -8.43
CA THR A 451 -25.14 11.76 -7.18
C THR A 451 -26.02 13.02 -7.14
N SER A 452 -25.95 13.85 -8.18
CA SER A 452 -26.54 15.18 -8.32
C SER A 452 -27.54 15.34 -9.49
N ASP A 453 -27.98 14.27 -10.18
CA ASP A 453 -28.79 14.39 -11.42
C ASP A 453 -30.17 15.08 -11.21
N PRO A 454 -30.47 16.18 -11.92
CA PRO A 454 -31.79 16.83 -11.94
C PRO A 454 -32.96 15.94 -12.36
N ALA A 455 -32.76 14.86 -13.12
CA ALA A 455 -33.83 13.92 -13.50
C ALA A 455 -34.46 13.22 -12.28
N MET A 456 -33.72 13.11 -11.15
CA MET A 456 -34.23 12.61 -9.88
C MET A 456 -34.99 13.66 -9.05
N ARG A 457 -35.08 14.92 -9.50
CA ARG A 457 -35.87 15.98 -8.82
C ARG A 457 -37.37 15.94 -9.14
N THR A 458 -37.79 15.19 -10.16
CA THR A 458 -39.20 15.13 -10.58
C THR A 458 -39.74 13.71 -10.49
N GLY A 459 -40.36 13.39 -9.35
CA GLY A 459 -41.21 12.22 -9.23
C GLY A 459 -42.44 12.35 -10.13
N SER A 460 -42.40 11.75 -11.31
CA SER A 460 -43.59 11.39 -12.07
C SER A 460 -43.30 10.11 -12.85
N ALA A 461 -44.05 9.06 -12.53
CA ALA A 461 -43.99 7.76 -13.17
C ALA A 461 -44.07 7.88 -14.71
N GLY A 462 -43.03 7.40 -15.39
CA GLY A 462 -42.98 7.30 -16.85
C GLY A 462 -41.55 7.09 -17.36
N GLU A 463 -41.24 5.85 -17.77
CA GLU A 463 -40.06 5.42 -18.56
C GLU A 463 -38.70 5.99 -18.11
N GLU A 464 -38.05 5.27 -17.19
CA GLU A 464 -36.68 5.52 -16.75
C GLU A 464 -35.67 5.37 -17.89
N THR A 465 -35.15 6.50 -18.37
CA THR A 465 -33.82 6.57 -19.00
C THR A 465 -32.94 7.40 -18.08
N ALA A 466 -31.95 6.79 -17.44
CA ALA A 466 -30.91 7.50 -16.71
C ALA A 466 -30.25 8.51 -17.66
N ALA A 467 -30.37 9.81 -17.39
CA ALA A 467 -29.83 10.85 -18.25
C ALA A 467 -28.31 10.90 -18.07
N SER A 468 -27.56 10.48 -19.10
CA SER A 468 -26.10 10.56 -19.11
C SER A 468 -25.62 12.01 -19.02
N VAL A 469 -24.81 12.34 -18.01
CA VAL A 469 -24.22 13.68 -17.85
C VAL A 469 -22.80 13.70 -18.41
N LEU A 470 -22.47 14.72 -19.21
CA LEU A 470 -21.09 14.95 -19.66
C LEU A 470 -20.30 15.62 -18.54
N VAL A 471 -19.32 14.90 -17.99
CA VAL A 471 -18.45 15.38 -16.92
C VAL A 471 -17.11 15.81 -17.48
N ASP A 472 -16.65 17.01 -17.11
CA ASP A 472 -15.32 17.51 -17.45
C ASP A 472 -14.28 17.10 -16.40
N VAL A 473 -13.28 16.35 -16.85
CA VAL A 473 -12.12 15.90 -16.07
C VAL A 473 -10.87 16.32 -16.83
N PRO A 474 -10.39 17.56 -16.64
CA PRO A 474 -9.39 18.17 -17.50
C PRO A 474 -8.03 17.46 -17.43
N ASP A 475 -7.37 17.38 -18.58
CA ASP A 475 -5.96 17.00 -18.64
C ASP A 475 -5.08 18.13 -18.09
N ASP A 476 -3.94 17.77 -17.49
CA ASP A 476 -3.04 18.73 -16.83
C ASP A 476 -3.77 19.71 -15.89
N GLY A 477 -4.85 19.27 -15.25
CA GLY A 477 -5.74 20.08 -14.44
C GLY A 477 -5.64 19.84 -12.93
N PHE A 478 -4.92 18.81 -12.50
CA PHE A 478 -4.93 18.35 -11.10
C PHE A 478 -3.64 18.72 -10.36
N ASP A 479 -3.78 19.26 -9.15
CA ASP A 479 -2.69 19.54 -8.19
C ASP A 479 -2.13 18.25 -7.59
N LEU A 480 -3.02 17.30 -7.29
CA LEU A 480 -2.67 15.99 -6.75
C LEU A 480 -3.51 14.93 -7.46
N VAL A 481 -2.86 13.85 -7.90
CA VAL A 481 -3.55 12.61 -8.25
C VAL A 481 -3.05 11.52 -7.29
N ILE A 482 -3.96 11.01 -6.45
CA ILE A 482 -3.67 9.98 -5.44
C ILE A 482 -4.56 8.76 -5.70
N MET A 483 -3.99 7.55 -5.76
CA MET A 483 -4.79 6.36 -6.07
C MET A 483 -4.17 5.04 -5.57
N ASN A 484 -5.04 4.07 -5.31
CA ASN A 484 -4.70 2.65 -5.17
C ASN A 484 -5.41 1.88 -6.31
N PRO A 485 -4.84 1.86 -7.53
CA PRO A 485 -5.51 1.31 -8.68
C PRO A 485 -5.59 -0.22 -8.64
N PRO A 486 -6.55 -0.85 -9.35
CA PRO A 486 -6.66 -2.31 -9.38
C PRO A 486 -5.43 -3.01 -9.99
N PHE A 487 -4.95 -4.07 -9.35
CA PHE A 487 -3.73 -4.81 -9.74
C PHE A 487 -3.98 -5.97 -10.72
N THR A 488 -5.21 -6.19 -11.18
CA THR A 488 -5.58 -7.34 -12.00
C THR A 488 -4.85 -7.31 -13.35
N SER A 489 -4.18 -8.42 -13.68
CA SER A 489 -3.45 -8.62 -14.94
C SER A 489 -4.22 -9.55 -15.87
N ASN A 490 -4.14 -9.32 -17.19
CA ASN A 490 -4.74 -10.18 -18.21
C ASN A 490 -4.07 -11.56 -18.36
N THR A 491 -3.06 -11.89 -17.54
CA THR A 491 -2.18 -13.04 -17.78
C THR A 491 -2.23 -14.16 -16.75
N LYS A 492 -3.05 -14.05 -15.71
CA LYS A 492 -3.37 -15.23 -14.91
C LYS A 492 -4.41 -16.04 -15.67
N HIS A 493 -3.94 -16.88 -16.59
CA HIS A 493 -4.64 -18.11 -16.90
C HIS A 493 -4.65 -18.90 -15.58
N TYR A 494 -5.76 -18.87 -14.84
CA TYR A 494 -6.09 -20.03 -14.03
C TYR A 494 -6.05 -21.22 -14.98
N ASP A 495 -5.47 -22.33 -14.53
CA ASP A 495 -5.36 -23.56 -15.32
C ASP A 495 -6.68 -23.82 -16.05
N ALA A 496 -6.58 -24.30 -17.30
CA ALA A 496 -7.61 -24.27 -18.34
C ALA A 496 -8.93 -25.03 -18.04
N GLU A 497 -9.23 -25.33 -16.78
CA GLU A 497 -10.48 -25.91 -16.30
C GLU A 497 -11.56 -24.85 -15.99
N ASP A 498 -11.22 -23.58 -15.73
CA ASP A 498 -12.20 -22.56 -15.26
C ASP A 498 -12.60 -21.45 -16.27
N GLY A 499 -12.15 -21.49 -17.54
CA GLY A 499 -12.73 -20.66 -18.62
C GLY A 499 -12.51 -19.14 -18.59
N VAL A 500 -11.87 -18.55 -17.57
CA VAL A 500 -11.64 -17.09 -17.47
C VAL A 500 -10.33 -16.68 -18.16
N LEU A 501 -10.42 -16.08 -19.35
CA LEU A 501 -9.25 -15.68 -20.14
C LEU A 501 -8.72 -14.25 -19.87
N ASN A 502 -9.53 -13.33 -19.32
CA ASN A 502 -9.13 -11.94 -19.06
C ASN A 502 -9.55 -11.43 -17.66
N ALA A 503 -8.79 -11.82 -16.62
CA ALA A 503 -9.10 -11.48 -15.23
C ALA A 503 -9.20 -9.98 -14.91
N ALA A 504 -8.68 -9.08 -15.76
CA ALA A 504 -8.80 -7.64 -15.54
C ALA A 504 -10.17 -7.06 -15.89
N PHE A 505 -10.94 -7.74 -16.75
CA PHE A 505 -12.26 -7.28 -17.17
C PHE A 505 -13.40 -8.20 -16.74
N ALA A 506 -13.08 -9.32 -16.08
CA ALA A 506 -14.05 -10.32 -15.60
C ALA A 506 -14.98 -9.85 -14.46
N ALA A 507 -15.01 -8.55 -14.15
CA ALA A 507 -15.99 -7.99 -13.22
C ALA A 507 -17.42 -8.07 -13.79
N PHE A 508 -18.40 -8.11 -12.90
CA PHE A 508 -19.84 -8.06 -13.20
C PHE A 508 -20.37 -9.18 -14.13
N ASP A 509 -19.84 -10.41 -13.99
CA ASP A 509 -20.28 -11.57 -14.77
C ASP A 509 -20.19 -11.38 -16.30
N SER A 510 -19.28 -10.49 -16.74
CA SER A 510 -19.09 -10.14 -18.15
C SER A 510 -18.76 -11.35 -19.01
N SER A 511 -19.43 -11.44 -20.16
CA SER A 511 -19.20 -12.54 -21.12
C SER A 511 -17.78 -12.51 -21.68
N LYS A 512 -17.29 -13.65 -22.16
CA LYS A 512 -15.95 -13.71 -22.79
C LYS A 512 -15.79 -12.74 -23.96
N GLU A 513 -16.82 -12.61 -24.80
CA GLU A 513 -16.84 -11.68 -25.94
C GLU A 513 -16.72 -10.22 -25.48
N GLU A 514 -17.47 -9.85 -24.43
CA GLU A 514 -17.39 -8.53 -23.83
C GLU A 514 -16.02 -8.23 -23.23
N GLN A 515 -15.41 -9.19 -22.51
CA GLN A 515 -14.06 -9.03 -21.98
C GLN A 515 -13.01 -8.79 -23.09
N ASP A 516 -13.14 -9.47 -24.24
CA ASP A 516 -12.25 -9.31 -25.38
C ASP A 516 -12.44 -7.93 -26.05
N ASP A 517 -13.68 -7.46 -26.19
CA ASP A 517 -14.00 -6.11 -26.69
C ASP A 517 -13.44 -5.03 -25.76
N MET A 518 -13.59 -5.18 -24.44
CA MET A 518 -13.03 -4.28 -23.44
C MET A 518 -11.50 -4.24 -23.50
N ALA A 519 -10.85 -5.40 -23.64
CA ALA A 519 -9.40 -5.48 -23.78
C ALA A 519 -8.90 -4.79 -25.06
N LYS A 520 -9.63 -4.90 -26.16
CA LYS A 520 -9.35 -4.19 -27.41
C LYS A 520 -9.50 -2.68 -27.22
N ARG A 521 -10.62 -2.25 -26.63
CA ARG A 521 -10.90 -0.85 -26.31
C ARG A 521 -9.81 -0.22 -25.44
N MET A 522 -9.37 -0.94 -24.41
CA MET A 522 -8.27 -0.52 -23.53
C MET A 522 -6.98 -0.33 -24.31
N ARG A 523 -6.58 -1.30 -25.17
CA ARG A 523 -5.37 -1.17 -25.99
C ARG A 523 -5.44 0.05 -26.92
N GLU A 524 -6.61 0.37 -27.45
CA GLU A 524 -6.82 1.55 -28.28
C GLU A 524 -6.66 2.85 -27.49
N LYS A 525 -7.27 2.93 -26.31
CA LYS A 525 -7.20 4.10 -25.41
C LYS A 525 -5.82 4.35 -24.83
N ALA A 526 -5.08 3.28 -24.50
CA ALA A 526 -3.72 3.38 -23.97
C ALA A 526 -2.61 3.55 -25.02
N LYS A 527 -2.94 3.72 -26.30
CA LYS A 527 -1.92 4.00 -27.33
C LYS A 527 -1.05 5.19 -26.91
N ASN A 528 0.26 5.05 -27.08
CA ASN A 528 1.27 6.06 -26.73
C ASN A 528 1.36 6.42 -25.24
N THR A 529 0.96 5.50 -24.35
CA THR A 529 1.10 5.67 -22.89
C THR A 529 2.12 4.70 -22.29
N SER A 530 2.33 4.80 -20.97
CA SER A 530 3.15 3.85 -20.19
C SER A 530 2.47 2.52 -19.90
N TYR A 531 1.22 2.31 -20.34
CA TYR A 531 0.47 1.05 -20.12
C TYR A 531 1.19 -0.17 -20.71
N HIS A 532 1.08 -1.29 -19.99
CA HIS A 532 1.55 -2.59 -20.45
C HIS A 532 0.58 -3.71 -20.00
N GLY A 533 0.10 -4.54 -20.93
CA GLY A 533 -0.89 -5.60 -20.62
C GLY A 533 -0.49 -6.56 -19.50
N HIS A 534 0.78 -7.00 -19.48
CA HIS A 534 1.34 -7.83 -18.39
C HIS A 534 1.50 -7.11 -17.05
N ALA A 535 1.53 -5.77 -17.01
CA ALA A 535 1.56 -5.01 -15.77
C ALA A 535 0.14 -4.82 -15.18
N GLY A 536 -0.91 -5.15 -15.95
CA GLY A 536 -2.30 -5.03 -15.53
C GLY A 536 -2.82 -3.59 -15.55
N LEU A 537 -4.04 -3.42 -15.03
CA LEU A 537 -4.75 -2.13 -15.04
C LEU A 537 -4.04 -1.05 -14.23
N GLY A 538 -3.29 -1.40 -13.18
CA GLY A 538 -2.49 -0.44 -12.42
C GLY A 538 -1.58 0.43 -13.31
N SER A 539 -1.01 -0.14 -14.37
CA SER A 539 -0.18 0.63 -15.32
C SER A 539 -0.98 1.56 -16.23
N ALA A 540 -2.25 1.25 -16.50
CA ALA A 540 -3.17 2.11 -17.25
C ALA A 540 -3.62 3.31 -16.40
N PHE A 541 -3.92 3.05 -15.12
CA PHE A 541 -4.27 4.09 -14.16
C PHE A 541 -3.10 5.03 -13.85
N ALA A 542 -1.89 4.51 -13.74
CA ALA A 542 -0.69 5.34 -13.63
C ALA A 542 -0.48 6.24 -14.85
N ALA A 543 -0.78 5.74 -16.06
CA ALA A 543 -0.76 6.56 -17.28
C ALA A 543 -1.87 7.64 -17.28
N LEU A 544 -3.05 7.31 -16.76
CA LEU A 544 -4.13 8.28 -16.59
C LEU A 544 -3.74 9.39 -15.62
N ALA A 545 -3.17 9.03 -14.46
CA ALA A 545 -2.68 10.01 -13.48
C ALA A 545 -1.64 10.97 -14.08
N ASP A 546 -0.66 10.44 -14.82
CA ASP A 546 0.37 11.24 -15.50
C ASP A 546 -0.21 12.23 -16.54
N ARG A 547 -1.34 11.86 -17.16
CA ARG A 547 -2.08 12.72 -18.08
C ARG A 547 -2.88 13.82 -17.35
N LYS A 548 -3.49 13.51 -16.21
CA LYS A 548 -4.39 14.41 -15.49
C LYS A 548 -3.66 15.40 -14.58
N VAL A 549 -2.54 15.00 -13.99
CA VAL A 549 -1.75 15.87 -13.09
C VAL A 549 -1.09 17.01 -13.86
N LYS A 550 -1.17 18.24 -13.35
CA LYS A 550 -0.57 19.42 -13.96
C LYS A 550 0.95 19.47 -13.77
N GLN A 551 1.63 20.34 -14.52
CA GLN A 551 3.04 20.62 -14.27
C GLN A 551 3.24 21.20 -12.86
N GLY A 552 4.22 20.69 -12.11
CA GLY A 552 4.40 21.03 -10.70
C GLY A 552 3.38 20.37 -9.76
N GLY A 553 2.38 19.64 -10.28
CA GLY A 553 1.47 18.83 -9.48
C GLY A 553 2.13 17.52 -9.03
N VAL A 554 1.47 16.81 -8.11
CA VAL A 554 1.99 15.62 -7.45
C VAL A 554 1.20 14.38 -7.87
N VAL A 555 1.90 13.27 -8.07
CA VAL A 555 1.28 11.93 -8.15
C VAL A 555 1.67 11.12 -6.93
N ALA A 556 0.72 10.33 -6.43
CA ALA A 556 0.89 9.47 -5.28
C ALA A 556 0.16 8.13 -5.53
N PHE A 557 0.87 7.02 -5.43
CA PHE A 557 0.30 5.71 -5.73
C PHE A 557 0.57 4.69 -4.63
N VAL A 558 -0.40 3.80 -4.41
CA VAL A 558 -0.16 2.46 -3.86
C VAL A 558 -0.06 1.49 -5.03
N LEU A 559 1.10 0.88 -5.27
CA LEU A 559 1.32 -0.04 -6.40
C LEU A 559 1.92 -1.38 -5.94
N PRO A 560 1.74 -2.47 -6.71
CA PRO A 560 2.44 -3.71 -6.43
C PRO A 560 3.95 -3.49 -6.58
N PHE A 561 4.76 -4.18 -5.77
CA PHE A 561 6.21 -4.05 -5.80
C PHE A 561 6.84 -4.35 -7.17
N THR A 562 6.15 -5.10 -8.04
CA THR A 562 6.54 -5.26 -9.46
C THR A 562 6.63 -3.94 -10.24
N ALA A 563 6.00 -2.85 -9.79
CA ALA A 563 6.22 -1.52 -10.35
C ALA A 563 7.68 -1.07 -10.23
N ILE A 564 8.35 -1.47 -9.15
CA ILE A 564 9.75 -1.13 -8.84
C ILE A 564 10.74 -1.98 -9.66
N ASN A 565 10.50 -3.28 -9.85
CA ASN A 565 11.50 -4.20 -10.42
C ASN A 565 11.05 -5.05 -11.63
N GLY A 566 9.75 -5.06 -11.93
CA GLY A 566 9.16 -5.90 -12.96
C GLY A 566 9.42 -5.34 -14.35
N SER A 567 9.76 -6.21 -15.30
CA SER A 567 10.05 -5.80 -16.69
C SER A 567 8.85 -5.15 -17.38
N SER A 568 7.63 -5.59 -17.07
CA SER A 568 6.39 -5.03 -17.63
C SER A 568 6.14 -3.57 -17.21
N TRP A 569 6.77 -3.12 -16.13
CA TRP A 569 6.63 -1.76 -15.58
C TRP A 569 7.76 -0.80 -16.02
N ALA A 570 8.65 -1.22 -16.92
CA ALA A 570 9.79 -0.41 -17.36
C ALA A 570 9.36 0.96 -17.93
N LYS A 571 8.30 1.01 -18.75
CA LYS A 571 7.77 2.27 -19.31
C LYS A 571 7.26 3.23 -18.23
N PHE A 572 6.60 2.71 -17.21
CA PHE A 572 6.15 3.50 -16.07
C PHE A 572 7.35 4.09 -15.32
N ARG A 573 8.37 3.29 -15.02
CA ARG A 573 9.61 3.78 -14.38
C ARG A 573 10.31 4.83 -15.24
N THR A 574 10.34 4.69 -16.56
CA THR A 574 10.87 5.72 -17.46
C THR A 574 10.09 7.03 -17.31
N VAL A 575 8.75 7.00 -17.25
CA VAL A 575 7.93 8.19 -17.03
C VAL A 575 8.29 8.86 -15.70
N ILE A 576 8.31 8.10 -14.59
CA ILE A 576 8.68 8.65 -13.27
C ILE A 576 10.10 9.24 -13.29
N ALA A 577 11.09 8.51 -13.82
CA ALA A 577 12.50 8.94 -13.82
C ALA A 577 12.78 10.17 -14.70
N THR A 578 11.96 10.43 -15.73
CA THR A 578 12.23 11.48 -16.73
C THR A 578 11.28 12.67 -16.66
N ARG A 579 10.08 12.48 -16.08
CA ARG A 579 9.04 13.51 -16.02
C ARG A 579 8.72 13.99 -14.60
N TYR A 580 9.32 13.37 -13.58
CA TYR A 580 9.09 13.70 -12.19
C TYR A 580 10.41 14.00 -11.46
N THR A 581 10.30 14.73 -10.37
CA THR A 581 11.35 15.06 -9.40
C THR A 581 10.81 14.89 -7.98
N ASP A 582 11.68 15.03 -6.98
CA ASP A 582 11.36 14.87 -5.56
C ASP A 582 10.68 13.53 -5.31
N VAL A 583 11.17 12.49 -5.97
CA VAL A 583 10.56 11.16 -6.00
C VAL A 583 10.90 10.42 -4.71
N THR A 584 9.88 9.99 -3.98
CA THR A 584 10.00 9.19 -2.76
C THR A 584 9.30 7.86 -2.97
N ILE A 585 9.99 6.75 -2.68
CA ILE A 585 9.50 5.39 -2.80
C ILE A 585 9.55 4.74 -1.44
N VAL A 586 8.39 4.40 -0.88
CA VAL A 586 8.28 3.72 0.42
C VAL A 586 7.91 2.26 0.20
N SER A 587 8.60 1.37 0.89
CA SER A 587 8.38 -0.07 0.83
C SER A 587 8.53 -0.68 2.22
N ILE A 588 8.10 -1.94 2.38
CA ILE A 588 8.16 -2.61 3.69
C ILE A 588 9.01 -3.88 3.58
N ALA A 589 10.13 -3.88 4.27
CA ALA A 589 11.00 -5.03 4.50
C ALA A 589 10.39 -5.93 5.58
N ALA A 590 9.27 -6.57 5.26
CA ALA A 590 8.60 -7.55 6.11
C ALA A 590 8.14 -8.78 5.31
N ASN A 591 7.44 -9.69 5.99
CA ASN A 591 6.96 -10.96 5.46
C ASN A 591 5.42 -11.04 5.52
N GLY A 592 4.84 -11.95 4.74
CA GLY A 592 3.42 -12.29 4.84
C GLY A 592 2.50 -11.11 4.51
N LYS A 593 1.60 -10.75 5.42
CA LYS A 593 0.66 -9.63 5.22
C LYS A 593 1.26 -8.26 5.58
N GLU A 594 2.34 -8.24 6.37
CA GLU A 594 2.98 -7.01 6.83
C GLU A 594 3.78 -6.30 5.74
N MET A 595 4.00 -6.93 4.59
CA MET A 595 4.72 -6.33 3.45
C MET A 595 3.84 -5.48 2.51
N SER A 596 2.58 -5.26 2.89
CA SER A 596 1.56 -4.58 2.08
C SER A 596 0.99 -3.39 2.85
N PHE A 597 0.68 -2.31 2.13
CA PHE A 597 0.02 -1.13 2.68
C PHE A 597 -1.51 -1.29 2.70
N SER A 598 -2.00 -2.22 1.87
CA SER A 598 -3.39 -2.62 1.76
C SER A 598 -3.67 -3.92 2.50
N SER A 599 -4.94 -4.20 2.80
CA SER A 599 -5.35 -5.41 3.47
C SER A 599 -5.08 -6.64 2.59
N ASP A 600 -4.10 -7.45 3.01
CA ASP A 600 -4.16 -8.90 2.84
C ASP A 600 -4.07 -9.37 1.36
N THR A 601 -3.05 -8.84 0.65
CA THR A 601 -2.72 -9.17 -0.76
C THR A 601 -1.72 -10.32 -0.91
N GLY A 602 -1.04 -10.74 0.17
CA GLY A 602 0.04 -11.74 0.13
C GLY A 602 1.19 -11.35 -0.83
N MET A 603 1.23 -10.08 -1.22
CA MET A 603 2.05 -9.50 -2.28
C MET A 603 2.60 -8.17 -1.78
N ALA A 604 3.91 -7.96 -1.91
CA ALA A 604 4.53 -6.71 -1.50
C ALA A 604 3.98 -5.51 -2.29
N GLU A 605 3.80 -4.39 -1.60
CA GLU A 605 3.37 -3.12 -2.17
C GLU A 605 4.43 -2.03 -1.95
N CYS A 606 4.28 -0.93 -2.67
CA CYS A 606 5.09 0.26 -2.49
C CYS A 606 4.20 1.51 -2.60
N LEU A 607 4.60 2.54 -1.86
CA LEU A 607 4.12 3.90 -2.06
C LEU A 607 5.08 4.62 -3.00
N ILE A 608 4.56 5.29 -4.03
CA ILE A 608 5.37 6.10 -4.93
C ILE A 608 4.79 7.50 -4.96
N ILE A 609 5.60 8.50 -4.59
CA ILE A 609 5.24 9.91 -4.60
C ILE A 609 6.22 10.65 -5.50
N GLY A 610 5.75 11.53 -6.37
CA GLY A 610 6.63 12.35 -7.20
C GLY A 610 5.94 13.63 -7.69
N ARG A 611 6.71 14.71 -7.82
CA ARG A 611 6.23 15.98 -8.37
C ARG A 611 6.55 16.05 -9.86
N LYS A 612 5.55 16.29 -10.70
CA LYS A 612 5.73 16.42 -12.15
C LYS A 612 6.58 17.66 -12.44
N LEU A 613 7.55 17.51 -13.33
CA LEU A 613 8.46 18.58 -13.69
C LEU A 613 7.71 19.81 -14.22
N ARG A 614 8.17 20.98 -13.81
CA ARG A 614 7.77 22.27 -14.40
C ARG A 614 8.45 22.45 -15.76
N ASN A 615 7.91 23.36 -16.56
CA ASN A 615 8.56 23.79 -17.79
C ASN A 615 10.03 24.18 -17.53
N LYS A 616 10.94 23.60 -18.31
CA LYS A 616 12.41 23.78 -18.23
C LYS A 616 13.10 23.16 -17.00
N GLU A 617 12.35 22.53 -16.09
CA GLU A 617 12.92 21.73 -15.01
C GLU A 617 13.46 20.41 -15.58
N LYS A 618 14.55 19.90 -14.98
CA LYS A 618 15.13 18.61 -15.34
C LYS A 618 14.91 17.63 -14.20
N ALA A 619 14.65 16.37 -14.54
CA ALA A 619 14.61 15.31 -13.54
C ALA A 619 15.95 15.23 -12.80
N GLY A 620 15.90 15.06 -11.47
CA GLY A 620 17.09 14.89 -10.63
C GLY A 620 17.85 13.58 -10.89
N GLY A 621 17.23 12.62 -11.60
CA GLY A 621 17.83 11.31 -11.92
C GLY A 621 18.00 10.39 -10.72
N ARG A 622 17.44 10.74 -9.56
CA ARG A 622 17.51 10.00 -8.30
C ARG A 622 16.16 10.03 -7.58
N ALA A 623 15.99 9.09 -6.67
CA ALA A 623 14.85 9.01 -5.77
C ALA A 623 15.31 8.61 -4.37
N ASP A 624 14.49 8.98 -3.41
CA ASP A 624 14.58 8.58 -2.02
C ASP A 624 13.87 7.25 -1.82
N PHE A 625 14.61 6.22 -1.41
CA PHE A 625 14.08 4.90 -1.13
C PHE A 625 14.00 4.71 0.37
N VAL A 626 12.80 4.53 0.90
CA VAL A 626 12.54 4.24 2.30
C VAL A 626 12.07 2.79 2.42
N SER A 627 12.76 2.01 3.25
CA SER A 627 12.38 0.63 3.59
C SER A 627 12.00 0.57 5.06
N LEU A 628 10.71 0.51 5.34
CA LEU A 628 10.15 0.34 6.67
C LEU A 628 10.25 -1.12 7.11
N ARG A 629 10.40 -1.39 8.40
CA ARG A 629 10.41 -2.74 8.98
C ARG A 629 9.00 -3.31 9.18
N ARG A 630 8.02 -2.43 9.34
CA ARG A 630 6.59 -2.76 9.47
C ARG A 630 5.75 -1.67 8.83
N ARG A 631 4.50 -2.00 8.46
CA ARG A 631 3.51 -0.99 8.08
C ARG A 631 3.17 -0.10 9.29
N PRO A 632 2.65 1.13 9.08
CA PRO A 632 2.24 2.00 10.17
C PRO A 632 1.20 1.33 11.08
N ALA A 633 1.42 1.39 12.39
CA ALA A 633 0.55 0.75 13.39
C ALA A 633 -0.75 1.55 13.66
N GLY A 634 -0.75 2.84 13.35
CA GLY A 634 -1.88 3.75 13.57
C GLY A 634 -1.57 5.15 13.04
N PHE A 635 -2.49 6.10 13.21
CA PHE A 635 -2.36 7.46 12.68
C PHE A 635 -1.18 8.23 13.27
N VAL A 636 -0.93 8.13 14.58
CA VAL A 636 0.23 8.79 15.23
C VAL A 636 1.55 8.22 14.70
N HIS A 637 1.64 6.90 14.53
CA HIS A 637 2.82 6.28 13.92
C HIS A 637 3.03 6.72 12.47
N ALA A 638 1.97 6.79 11.65
CA ALA A 638 2.04 7.30 10.28
C ALA A 638 2.50 8.77 10.21
N LEU A 639 2.01 9.61 11.13
CA LEU A 639 2.42 11.00 11.29
C LEU A 639 3.93 11.10 11.58
N GLU A 640 4.40 10.39 12.60
CA GLU A 640 5.81 10.44 13.04
C GLU A 640 6.77 9.92 11.96
N LEU A 641 6.42 8.82 11.29
CA LEU A 641 7.22 8.32 10.15
C LEU A 641 7.34 9.35 9.03
N SER A 642 6.23 10.01 8.66
CA SER A 642 6.26 11.01 7.59
C SER A 642 7.16 12.19 7.94
N LYS A 643 7.19 12.60 9.21
CA LYS A 643 8.01 13.71 9.71
C LYS A 643 9.49 13.36 9.63
N ASP A 644 9.88 12.20 10.15
CA ASP A 644 11.27 11.76 10.16
C ASP A 644 11.81 11.56 8.73
N MET A 645 11.00 10.98 7.85
CA MET A 645 11.33 10.82 6.43
C MET A 645 11.49 12.17 5.71
N SER A 646 10.59 13.13 5.95
CA SER A 646 10.64 14.44 5.28
C SER A 646 11.69 15.40 5.87
N GLY A 647 12.08 15.21 7.13
CA GLY A 647 13.11 16.00 7.82
C GLY A 647 14.54 15.47 7.65
N SER A 648 14.71 14.32 6.99
CA SER A 648 16.02 13.71 6.77
C SER A 648 16.86 14.51 5.76
N GLU A 649 17.96 15.09 6.22
CA GLU A 649 18.98 15.75 5.38
C GLU A 649 20.20 14.82 5.17
N ASP A 650 21.02 15.11 4.15
CA ASP A 650 22.25 14.37 3.85
C ASP A 650 22.09 12.84 3.80
N ILE A 651 21.04 12.39 3.11
CA ILE A 651 20.74 10.96 2.95
C ILE A 651 21.84 10.28 2.15
N ARG A 652 22.38 9.18 2.70
CA ARG A 652 23.40 8.35 2.07
C ARG A 652 22.94 7.79 0.74
N ARG A 653 23.87 7.71 -0.19
CA ARG A 653 23.64 7.18 -1.53
C ARG A 653 24.00 5.70 -1.59
N ILE A 654 23.39 4.99 -2.54
CA ILE A 654 23.71 3.58 -2.78
C ILE A 654 25.17 3.37 -3.23
N GLU A 655 25.82 4.41 -3.78
CA GLU A 655 27.21 4.35 -4.23
C GLU A 655 28.24 4.74 -3.14
N ASP A 656 27.80 5.20 -1.97
CA ASP A 656 28.70 5.69 -0.91
C ASP A 656 29.46 4.55 -0.20
N GLY A 657 29.11 3.30 -0.48
CA GLY A 657 29.70 2.10 0.12
C GLY A 657 28.79 1.45 1.16
N PRO A 658 29.10 0.23 1.63
CA PRO A 658 28.22 -0.61 2.44
C PRO A 658 28.17 -0.17 3.92
N TYR A 659 27.80 1.09 4.13
CA TYR A 659 27.70 1.71 5.44
C TYR A 659 26.28 1.69 6.00
N GLY A 660 25.30 1.22 5.24
CA GLY A 660 23.88 1.29 5.58
C GLY A 660 23.25 2.63 5.17
N GLY A 661 21.94 2.70 5.29
CA GLY A 661 21.14 3.88 5.00
C GLY A 661 21.04 4.81 6.20
N ASN A 662 20.39 5.95 6.02
CA ASN A 662 20.02 6.81 7.13
C ASN A 662 18.88 6.11 7.89
N PRO A 663 18.99 5.95 9.21
CA PRO A 663 17.92 5.34 10.00
C PRO A 663 16.68 6.21 9.98
N VAL A 664 15.51 5.58 9.87
CA VAL A 664 14.20 6.22 10.06
C VAL A 664 13.67 5.80 11.42
N TYR A 665 13.37 6.77 12.27
CA TYR A 665 12.96 6.55 13.65
C TYR A 665 11.49 6.90 13.90
N CYS A 666 10.90 6.20 14.87
CA CYS A 666 9.66 6.60 15.52
C CYS A 666 9.91 6.59 17.04
N GLY A 667 10.25 7.75 17.61
CA GLY A 667 10.84 7.81 18.95
C GLY A 667 12.22 7.16 18.94
N GLU A 668 12.46 6.19 19.83
CA GLU A 668 13.71 5.40 19.84
C GLU A 668 13.63 4.13 18.97
N GLU A 669 12.46 3.79 18.44
CA GLU A 669 12.30 2.63 17.55
C GLU A 669 12.91 2.92 16.18
N LEU A 670 13.90 2.11 15.79
CA LEU A 670 14.37 2.05 14.40
C LEU A 670 13.27 1.44 13.52
N ALA A 671 12.48 2.30 12.89
CA ALA A 671 11.33 1.93 12.09
C ALA A 671 11.70 1.55 10.65
N GLY A 672 12.85 2.00 10.13
CA GLY A 672 13.31 1.69 8.79
C GLY A 672 14.67 2.29 8.45
N GLU A 673 15.03 2.22 7.17
CA GLU A 673 16.21 2.90 6.62
C GLU A 673 15.88 3.61 5.31
N MET A 674 16.61 4.68 5.02
CA MET A 674 16.48 5.52 3.83
C MET A 674 17.79 5.56 3.05
N LEU A 675 17.70 5.45 1.73
CA LEU A 675 18.82 5.58 0.79
C LEU A 675 18.42 6.39 -0.43
N VAL A 676 19.36 7.18 -0.96
CA VAL A 676 19.22 7.78 -2.29
C VAL A 676 19.81 6.85 -3.33
N ALA A 677 19.06 6.56 -4.40
CA ALA A 677 19.57 5.76 -5.52
C ALA A 677 19.17 6.32 -6.89
N PRO A 678 19.95 6.05 -7.95
CA PRO A 678 19.62 6.44 -9.32
C PRO A 678 18.31 5.84 -9.81
N THR A 679 17.56 6.61 -10.60
CA THR A 679 16.30 6.18 -11.23
C THR A 679 16.44 5.87 -12.72
N ASP A 680 17.63 6.06 -13.29
CA ASP A 680 17.98 5.82 -14.70
C ASP A 680 17.99 4.34 -15.11
N ASN A 681 18.10 3.41 -14.14
CA ASN A 681 18.01 1.98 -14.39
C ASN A 681 16.55 1.47 -14.57
N TYR A 682 15.73 2.21 -15.31
CA TYR A 682 14.31 1.89 -15.47
C TYR A 682 14.07 0.55 -16.18
N GLU A 683 15.00 0.03 -16.98
CA GLU A 683 14.85 -1.28 -17.64
C GLU A 683 14.97 -2.47 -16.66
N ASN A 684 15.97 -2.45 -15.78
CA ASN A 684 16.22 -3.55 -14.84
C ASN A 684 15.50 -3.38 -13.50
N GLY A 685 15.01 -2.18 -13.21
CA GLY A 685 14.30 -1.84 -11.98
C GLY A 685 15.15 -1.12 -10.95
N TRP A 686 14.52 -0.65 -9.88
CA TRP A 686 15.19 0.05 -8.79
C TRP A 686 15.42 -0.88 -7.60
N GLY A 687 16.65 -1.37 -7.42
CA GLY A 687 16.98 -2.38 -6.40
C GLY A 687 16.93 -1.87 -4.95
N ALA A 688 17.00 -0.55 -4.74
CA ALA A 688 17.13 0.09 -3.42
C ALA A 688 15.88 0.01 -2.51
N ALA A 689 14.83 -0.70 -2.93
CA ALA A 689 13.61 -0.87 -2.14
C ALA A 689 13.56 -2.24 -1.43
N ARG A 690 12.71 -2.33 -0.38
CA ARG A 690 12.40 -3.54 0.39
C ARG A 690 13.66 -4.17 1.01
N LEU A 691 14.42 -3.36 1.76
CA LEU A 691 15.68 -3.72 2.40
C LEU A 691 15.54 -3.64 3.92
N ALA A 692 15.96 -4.67 4.65
CA ALA A 692 16.11 -4.57 6.10
C ALA A 692 17.46 -3.96 6.49
N ASP A 693 18.48 -4.16 5.66
CA ASP A 693 19.83 -3.60 5.82
C ASP A 693 20.35 -3.06 4.48
N ALA A 694 20.39 -1.74 4.36
CA ALA A 694 20.85 -1.03 3.16
C ALA A 694 22.30 -1.34 2.76
N SER A 695 23.16 -1.80 3.68
CA SER A 695 24.55 -2.16 3.34
C SER A 695 24.64 -3.37 2.42
N VAL A 696 23.64 -4.27 2.46
CA VAL A 696 23.52 -5.42 1.54
C VAL A 696 23.26 -4.93 0.11
N ALA A 697 22.38 -3.94 -0.05
CA ALA A 697 22.08 -3.33 -1.35
C ALA A 697 23.26 -2.54 -1.91
N GLN A 698 23.96 -1.77 -1.08
CA GLN A 698 25.17 -1.04 -1.48
C GLN A 698 26.26 -2.01 -1.98
N THR A 699 26.45 -3.14 -1.28
CA THR A 699 27.37 -4.21 -1.71
C THR A 699 26.93 -4.81 -3.06
N ALA A 700 25.65 -5.14 -3.20
CA ALA A 700 25.11 -5.73 -4.43
C ALA A 700 25.20 -4.77 -5.63
N GLN A 701 24.96 -3.48 -5.41
CA GLN A 701 25.11 -2.44 -6.42
C GLN A 701 26.57 -2.27 -6.83
N ALA A 702 27.51 -2.26 -5.88
CA ALA A 702 28.93 -2.26 -6.18
C ALA A 702 29.32 -3.49 -7.03
N LEU A 703 28.82 -4.67 -6.65
CA LEU A 703 29.06 -5.92 -7.36
C LEU A 703 28.55 -5.86 -8.80
N SER A 704 27.36 -5.30 -9.03
CA SER A 704 26.80 -5.12 -10.37
C SER A 704 27.62 -4.16 -11.27
N ASN A 705 28.46 -3.33 -10.65
CA ASN A 705 29.33 -2.34 -11.29
C ASN A 705 30.81 -2.79 -11.35
N GLY A 706 31.10 -4.08 -11.18
CA GLY A 706 32.45 -4.63 -11.27
C GLY A 706 33.34 -4.36 -10.06
N LYS A 707 32.74 -4.12 -8.89
CA LYS A 707 33.45 -3.81 -7.65
C LYS A 707 32.99 -4.73 -6.51
N LEU A 708 33.94 -5.29 -5.77
CA LEU A 708 33.65 -5.99 -4.52
C LEU A 708 33.86 -4.99 -3.37
N TRP A 709 32.77 -4.53 -2.77
CA TRP A 709 32.81 -3.63 -1.61
C TRP A 709 31.96 -4.22 -0.49
N LEU A 710 32.60 -4.88 0.46
CA LEU A 710 31.97 -5.64 1.54
C LEU A 710 31.77 -4.77 2.79
N PRO A 711 30.81 -5.13 3.68
CA PRO A 711 30.66 -4.47 4.96
C PRO A 711 32.00 -4.39 5.73
N ALA A 712 32.25 -3.27 6.40
CA ALA A 712 33.50 -2.96 7.11
C ALA A 712 34.77 -2.76 6.25
N GLN A 713 34.69 -2.88 4.92
CA GLN A 713 35.80 -2.48 4.03
C GLN A 713 35.77 -0.97 3.75
N LEU A 714 36.91 -0.31 3.91
CA LEU A 714 37.05 1.13 3.62
C LEU A 714 37.07 1.43 2.12
N THR A 715 37.60 0.51 1.30
CA THR A 715 37.79 0.70 -0.14
C THR A 715 37.30 -0.52 -0.92
N ALA A 716 36.64 -0.27 -2.05
CA ALA A 716 36.22 -1.31 -2.96
C ALA A 716 37.39 -1.97 -3.70
N LEU A 717 37.34 -3.28 -3.84
CA LEU A 717 38.23 -4.09 -4.67
C LEU A 717 37.67 -4.21 -6.09
N GLN A 718 38.53 -4.39 -7.09
CA GLN A 718 38.09 -4.65 -8.46
C GLN A 718 37.69 -6.12 -8.61
N LEU A 719 36.50 -6.37 -9.15
CA LEU A 719 36.02 -7.71 -9.46
C LEU A 719 35.24 -7.64 -10.77
N PRO A 720 35.83 -8.04 -11.91
CA PRO A 720 35.20 -7.81 -13.21
C PRO A 720 33.88 -8.57 -13.30
N THR A 721 32.79 -7.85 -13.54
CA THR A 721 31.46 -8.41 -13.80
C THR A 721 30.96 -7.97 -15.17
N ALA A 722 30.20 -8.82 -15.85
CA ALA A 722 29.48 -8.44 -17.04
C ALA A 722 28.04 -8.98 -17.02
N GLN A 723 27.18 -8.38 -17.83
CA GLN A 723 25.83 -8.91 -18.06
C GLN A 723 25.93 -10.27 -18.75
N LEU A 724 25.06 -11.21 -18.38
CA LEU A 724 25.08 -12.57 -18.92
C LEU A 724 25.15 -12.61 -20.46
N LYS A 725 24.37 -11.75 -21.15
CA LYS A 725 24.34 -11.68 -22.62
C LYS A 725 25.65 -11.30 -23.30
N VAL A 726 26.63 -10.77 -22.55
CA VAL A 726 27.94 -10.36 -23.06
C VAL A 726 28.90 -11.55 -23.13
N ILE A 727 28.67 -12.58 -22.30
CA ILE A 727 29.57 -13.75 -22.16
C ILE A 727 28.92 -15.03 -22.67
N GLY A 728 27.59 -15.12 -22.56
CA GLY A 728 26.80 -16.25 -23.03
C GLY A 728 25.46 -15.80 -23.59
N ARG A 729 24.60 -16.76 -23.87
CA ARG A 729 23.24 -16.53 -24.36
C ARG A 729 22.27 -17.40 -23.58
N ARG A 730 21.04 -16.91 -23.40
CA ARG A 730 19.97 -17.73 -22.84
C ARG A 730 19.55 -18.83 -23.83
N GLY A 731 19.02 -19.92 -23.29
CA GLY A 731 18.30 -20.93 -24.05
C GLY A 731 16.97 -20.43 -24.63
N GLN A 732 16.35 -21.29 -25.42
CA GLN A 732 15.02 -21.05 -25.98
C GLN A 732 13.95 -21.06 -24.88
N ASP A 733 12.83 -20.37 -25.12
CA ASP A 733 11.69 -20.45 -24.21
C ASP A 733 11.16 -21.89 -24.16
N HIS A 734 10.86 -22.40 -22.96
CA HIS A 734 10.32 -23.74 -22.75
C HIS A 734 9.11 -24.07 -23.65
N GLN A 735 8.29 -23.07 -24.00
CA GLN A 735 7.14 -23.26 -24.89
C GLN A 735 7.55 -23.68 -26.30
N MET A 736 8.73 -23.27 -26.79
CA MET A 736 9.24 -23.64 -28.11
C MET A 736 9.50 -25.14 -28.23
N PHE A 737 9.72 -25.85 -27.12
CA PHE A 737 10.01 -27.28 -27.13
C PHE A 737 8.74 -28.14 -27.16
N ILE A 738 7.68 -27.74 -26.43
CA ILE A 738 6.53 -28.62 -26.17
C ILE A 738 5.17 -28.06 -26.65
N SER A 739 5.03 -26.74 -26.81
CA SER A 739 3.74 -26.10 -27.07
C SER A 739 3.27 -26.31 -28.51
N THR A 740 2.00 -26.70 -28.69
CA THR A 740 1.38 -26.82 -30.01
C THR A 740 1.34 -25.47 -30.75
N ALA A 741 1.06 -24.38 -30.05
CA ALA A 741 0.99 -23.03 -30.65
C ALA A 741 2.33 -22.60 -31.27
N HIS A 742 3.44 -23.08 -30.72
CA HIS A 742 4.80 -22.77 -31.19
C HIS A 742 5.41 -23.91 -32.02
N LYS A 743 4.60 -24.89 -32.45
CA LYS A 743 5.05 -26.09 -33.18
C LYS A 743 6.19 -26.82 -32.45
N GLY A 744 6.07 -26.98 -31.13
CA GLY A 744 7.06 -27.63 -30.30
C GLY A 744 7.26 -29.10 -30.70
N PRO A 745 8.50 -29.52 -31.03
CA PRO A 745 8.77 -30.82 -31.64
C PRO A 745 8.79 -31.99 -30.65
N PHE A 746 8.66 -31.72 -29.35
CA PHE A 746 8.80 -32.75 -28.32
C PHE A 746 7.50 -33.03 -27.56
N THR A 747 7.39 -34.27 -27.09
CA THR A 747 6.46 -34.72 -26.04
C THR A 747 7.29 -35.19 -24.84
N LYS A 748 6.84 -34.87 -23.62
CA LYS A 748 7.56 -35.22 -22.38
C LYS A 748 7.26 -36.67 -21.96
N SER A 749 8.28 -37.40 -21.52
CA SER A 749 8.16 -38.72 -20.88
C SER A 749 9.12 -38.84 -19.68
N SER A 750 8.86 -39.81 -18.79
CA SER A 750 9.65 -40.05 -17.59
C SER A 750 11.14 -40.15 -17.89
N ALA A 751 11.99 -39.59 -17.03
CA ALA A 751 13.45 -39.63 -17.20
C ALA A 751 13.97 -41.05 -17.47
N SER A 752 14.98 -41.13 -18.34
CA SER A 752 15.73 -42.36 -18.62
C SER A 752 17.23 -42.06 -18.63
N PRO A 753 18.08 -42.92 -18.03
CA PRO A 753 19.53 -42.79 -18.14
C PRO A 753 20.03 -42.81 -19.59
N THR A 754 19.29 -43.45 -20.50
CA THR A 754 19.64 -43.55 -21.93
C THR A 754 18.86 -42.56 -22.81
N ALA A 755 18.25 -41.52 -22.24
CA ALA A 755 17.50 -40.52 -22.98
C ALA A 755 18.37 -39.85 -24.06
N THR A 756 17.86 -39.78 -25.29
CA THR A 756 18.49 -39.04 -26.39
C THR A 756 18.47 -37.53 -26.14
N TYR A 757 17.34 -37.03 -25.65
CA TYR A 757 17.11 -35.62 -25.33
C TYR A 757 16.70 -35.49 -23.85
N PRO A 758 17.65 -35.62 -22.90
CA PRO A 758 17.37 -35.41 -21.49
C PRO A 758 16.94 -33.96 -21.23
N ALA A 759 16.10 -33.76 -20.22
CA ALA A 759 15.63 -32.45 -19.83
C ALA A 759 15.54 -32.29 -18.31
N LEU A 760 15.98 -31.12 -17.82
CA LEU A 760 15.77 -30.65 -16.46
C LEU A 760 14.63 -29.63 -16.48
N TRP A 761 13.45 -30.05 -16.03
CA TRP A 761 12.20 -29.36 -16.34
C TRP A 761 11.47 -28.81 -15.11
N ASN A 762 11.43 -29.53 -14.00
CA ASN A 762 10.72 -29.13 -12.79
C ASN A 762 11.67 -28.89 -11.62
N HIS A 763 11.18 -28.16 -10.61
CA HIS A 763 11.86 -28.06 -9.33
C HIS A 763 11.60 -29.27 -8.44
N ASN A 764 12.66 -29.74 -7.79
CA ASN A 764 12.59 -30.70 -6.69
C ASN A 764 13.60 -30.33 -5.59
N ALA A 765 13.19 -29.46 -4.66
CA ALA A 765 14.08 -28.88 -3.64
C ALA A 765 14.77 -29.91 -2.71
N SER A 766 14.22 -31.12 -2.54
CA SER A 766 14.88 -32.16 -1.74
C SER A 766 16.00 -32.86 -2.50
N LYS A 767 15.92 -32.91 -3.83
CA LYS A 767 16.95 -33.49 -4.72
C LYS A 767 17.96 -32.44 -5.21
N GLU A 768 17.52 -31.19 -5.38
CA GLU A 768 18.30 -30.04 -5.87
C GLU A 768 19.09 -29.36 -4.74
N ARG A 769 19.90 -30.16 -4.02
CA ARG A 769 20.81 -29.66 -2.98
C ARG A 769 22.28 -29.70 -3.39
N ARG A 770 22.59 -30.37 -4.49
CA ARG A 770 23.95 -30.55 -5.02
C ARG A 770 24.05 -29.81 -6.34
N ILE A 771 25.20 -29.22 -6.63
CA ILE A 771 25.39 -28.47 -7.88
C ILE A 771 25.07 -29.37 -9.09
N ILE A 772 25.38 -30.67 -9.00
CA ILE A 772 24.94 -31.64 -10.00
C ILE A 772 23.48 -32.05 -9.80
N CYS A 773 22.70 -31.93 -10.87
CA CYS A 773 21.31 -32.34 -10.92
C CYS A 773 21.10 -33.33 -12.06
N GLU A 774 20.31 -34.37 -11.80
CA GLU A 774 19.89 -35.33 -12.82
C GLU A 774 18.68 -34.79 -13.60
N PRO A 775 18.61 -34.99 -14.93
CA PRO A 775 17.41 -34.71 -15.71
C PRO A 775 16.19 -35.47 -15.16
N ASP A 776 15.08 -34.76 -14.94
CA ASP A 776 13.82 -35.34 -14.44
C ASP A 776 12.86 -35.75 -15.57
N TRP A 777 13.18 -35.42 -16.83
CA TRP A 777 12.43 -35.83 -18.02
C TRP A 777 13.32 -36.26 -19.19
N GLN A 778 12.70 -36.96 -20.14
CA GLN A 778 13.20 -37.10 -21.50
C GLN A 778 12.21 -36.50 -22.50
N MET A 779 12.74 -35.96 -23.59
CA MET A 779 11.98 -35.35 -24.67
C MET A 779 11.93 -36.32 -25.86
N LEU A 780 10.71 -36.71 -26.25
CA LEU A 780 10.47 -37.61 -27.37
C LEU A 780 10.06 -36.79 -28.60
N VAL A 781 10.74 -36.99 -29.72
CA VAL A 781 10.48 -36.26 -30.97
C VAL A 781 9.14 -36.70 -31.55
N LYS A 782 8.29 -35.73 -31.88
CA LYS A 782 7.04 -35.94 -32.63
C LYS A 782 7.37 -36.29 -34.08
N ILE A 783 6.61 -37.22 -34.64
CA ILE A 783 6.78 -37.68 -36.03
C ILE A 783 6.79 -36.49 -37.00
N GLY A 784 7.81 -36.41 -37.85
CA GLY A 784 7.95 -35.36 -38.88
C GLY A 784 8.48 -34.02 -38.36
N MET A 785 8.96 -33.96 -37.11
CA MET A 785 9.55 -32.76 -36.51
C MET A 785 11.03 -32.92 -36.15
N GLU A 786 11.72 -33.89 -36.76
CA GLU A 786 13.10 -34.28 -36.45
C GLU A 786 14.10 -33.14 -36.71
N GLU A 787 13.95 -32.40 -37.81
CA GLU A 787 14.81 -31.25 -38.13
C GLU A 787 14.68 -30.15 -37.07
N ARG A 788 13.44 -29.80 -36.72
CA ARG A 788 13.16 -28.81 -35.68
C ARG A 788 13.64 -29.25 -34.29
N ALA A 789 13.54 -30.54 -33.98
CA ALA A 789 14.07 -31.11 -32.74
C ALA A 789 15.59 -30.94 -32.68
N ASN A 790 16.30 -31.22 -33.77
CA ASN A 790 17.75 -31.03 -33.87
C ASN A 790 18.16 -29.56 -33.72
N GLU A 791 17.45 -28.63 -34.36
CA GLU A 791 17.67 -27.19 -34.19
C GLU A 791 17.55 -26.74 -32.73
N LEU A 792 16.48 -27.15 -32.05
CA LEU A 792 16.25 -26.77 -30.65
C LEU A 792 17.22 -27.48 -29.71
N TRP A 793 17.59 -28.72 -29.99
CA TRP A 793 18.61 -29.46 -29.23
C TRP A 793 19.99 -28.80 -29.28
N ALA A 794 20.33 -28.11 -30.36
CA ALA A 794 21.57 -27.32 -30.44
C ALA A 794 21.64 -26.19 -29.37
N THR A 795 20.51 -25.88 -28.72
CA THR A 795 20.44 -24.92 -27.61
C THR A 795 20.49 -25.58 -26.22
N ALA A 796 20.63 -26.91 -26.15
CA ALA A 796 20.85 -27.61 -24.89
C ALA A 796 22.23 -27.27 -24.30
N SER A 797 22.30 -27.20 -22.97
CA SER A 797 23.52 -26.85 -22.24
C SER A 797 23.65 -27.68 -20.97
N ARG A 798 24.79 -27.53 -20.30
CA ARG A 798 25.04 -28.16 -18.99
C ARG A 798 24.61 -27.26 -17.84
N GLY A 799 24.65 -25.94 -18.02
CA GLY A 799 24.27 -24.95 -17.00
C GLY A 799 22.82 -24.50 -17.13
N HIS A 800 22.10 -24.50 -16.01
CA HIS A 800 20.69 -24.10 -15.94
C HIS A 800 20.50 -23.06 -14.84
N LEU A 801 19.95 -21.90 -15.19
CA LEU A 801 19.64 -20.83 -14.25
C LEU A 801 18.28 -21.09 -13.61
N ASN A 802 18.17 -20.92 -12.30
CA ASN A 802 16.90 -20.96 -11.59
C ASN A 802 16.09 -19.70 -11.92
N ALA A 803 14.96 -19.83 -12.61
CA ALA A 803 14.12 -18.68 -12.97
C ALA A 803 13.09 -18.31 -11.90
N ASP A 804 12.72 -19.24 -11.01
CA ASP A 804 11.65 -19.11 -10.01
C ASP A 804 12.17 -19.46 -8.60
N PHE A 805 13.32 -18.86 -8.24
CA PHE A 805 14.06 -19.24 -7.05
C PHE A 805 13.27 -18.97 -5.76
N THR A 806 13.00 -20.02 -4.98
CA THR A 806 12.48 -19.93 -3.61
C THR A 806 13.61 -20.16 -2.60
N PHE A 807 14.25 -19.10 -2.13
CA PHE A 807 15.41 -19.17 -1.21
C PHE A 807 15.13 -19.97 0.06
N GLY A 808 13.90 -19.94 0.55
CA GLY A 808 13.46 -20.60 1.77
C GLY A 808 13.41 -22.12 1.68
N SER A 809 13.47 -22.70 0.48
CA SER A 809 13.42 -24.16 0.27
C SER A 809 14.51 -24.69 -0.65
N GLN A 810 14.95 -23.89 -1.62
CA GLN A 810 15.92 -24.29 -2.64
C GLN A 810 17.33 -23.82 -2.28
N ALA A 811 18.34 -24.58 -2.71
CA ALA A 811 19.75 -24.30 -2.42
C ALA A 811 20.50 -23.66 -3.60
N LEU A 812 20.03 -23.86 -4.83
CA LEU A 812 20.81 -23.59 -6.04
C LEU A 812 20.21 -22.44 -6.86
N ALA A 813 21.06 -21.47 -7.21
CA ALA A 813 20.76 -20.55 -8.30
C ALA A 813 21.08 -21.20 -9.64
N ILE A 814 22.15 -22.00 -9.72
CA ILE A 814 22.60 -22.65 -10.95
C ILE A 814 22.65 -24.16 -10.74
N ALA A 815 21.89 -24.90 -11.54
CA ALA A 815 22.00 -26.35 -11.61
C ALA A 815 22.94 -26.74 -12.76
N TYR A 816 23.68 -27.83 -12.59
CA TYR A 816 24.55 -28.39 -13.61
C TYR A 816 24.16 -29.84 -13.95
N THR A 817 24.06 -30.18 -15.24
CA THR A 817 23.80 -31.55 -15.70
C THR A 817 25.05 -32.18 -16.34
N GLU A 818 25.33 -33.45 -16.05
CA GLU A 818 26.50 -34.17 -16.60
C GLU A 818 26.50 -34.32 -18.12
N ARG A 819 25.32 -34.31 -18.72
CA ARG A 819 25.13 -34.27 -20.17
C ARG A 819 24.42 -32.98 -20.53
N LYS A 820 24.64 -32.48 -21.76
CA LYS A 820 23.80 -31.41 -22.30
C LYS A 820 22.34 -31.82 -22.16
N SER A 821 21.51 -30.94 -21.64
CA SER A 821 20.10 -31.20 -21.36
C SER A 821 19.25 -29.99 -21.73
N ILE A 822 17.99 -30.21 -22.09
CA ILE A 822 17.03 -29.14 -22.33
C ILE A 822 16.54 -28.59 -20.98
N GLY A 823 16.57 -27.26 -20.84
CA GLY A 823 16.06 -26.55 -19.67
C GLY A 823 14.58 -26.21 -19.80
N GLY A 824 13.81 -26.48 -18.74
CA GLY A 824 12.39 -26.10 -18.66
C GLY A 824 12.18 -24.63 -18.24
N ARG A 825 10.92 -24.30 -17.90
CA ARG A 825 10.53 -22.94 -17.47
C ARG A 825 11.31 -22.45 -16.24
N VAL A 826 11.52 -23.34 -15.27
CA VAL A 826 12.15 -23.02 -13.99
C VAL A 826 13.67 -23.18 -14.01
N TRP A 827 14.20 -23.90 -14.99
CA TRP A 827 15.61 -24.17 -15.19
C TRP A 827 16.05 -23.81 -16.63
N PRO A 828 15.83 -22.57 -17.11
CA PRO A 828 16.28 -22.18 -18.45
C PRO A 828 17.78 -22.42 -18.64
N ASN A 829 18.14 -22.93 -19.83
CA ASN A 829 19.52 -23.12 -20.22
C ASN A 829 20.28 -21.80 -20.28
N VAL A 830 21.56 -21.86 -19.93
CA VAL A 830 22.54 -20.82 -20.18
C VAL A 830 23.65 -21.43 -21.04
N ILE A 831 23.90 -20.83 -22.20
CA ILE A 831 24.80 -21.38 -23.22
C ILE A 831 26.00 -20.47 -23.34
N PHE A 832 27.19 -21.04 -23.14
CA PHE A 832 28.47 -20.40 -23.40
C PHE A 832 29.14 -21.00 -24.63
N ASP A 833 29.96 -20.20 -25.32
CA ASP A 833 30.72 -20.69 -26.48
C ASP A 833 31.93 -21.56 -26.05
N ASN A 834 32.37 -21.42 -24.80
CA ASN A 834 33.43 -22.22 -24.22
C ASN A 834 32.87 -23.05 -23.06
N GLU A 835 32.93 -24.38 -23.19
CA GLU A 835 32.42 -25.32 -22.17
C GLU A 835 33.12 -25.15 -20.82
N ARG A 836 34.30 -24.50 -20.78
CA ARG A 836 35.00 -24.15 -19.55
C ARG A 836 34.22 -23.19 -18.64
N TYR A 837 33.33 -22.41 -19.24
CA TYR A 837 32.52 -21.44 -18.51
C TYR A 837 31.38 -22.11 -17.75
N ASP A 838 30.93 -23.30 -18.15
CA ASP A 838 29.80 -23.99 -17.50
C ASP A 838 30.09 -24.27 -16.01
N TYR A 839 31.27 -24.82 -15.69
CA TYR A 839 31.63 -25.11 -14.29
C TYR A 839 31.92 -23.85 -13.48
N THR A 840 32.57 -22.86 -14.09
CA THR A 840 32.88 -21.60 -13.41
C THR A 840 31.58 -20.84 -13.09
N PHE A 841 30.61 -20.86 -14.01
CA PHE A 841 29.27 -20.29 -13.81
C PHE A 841 28.51 -21.00 -12.68
N ALA A 842 28.56 -22.34 -12.63
CA ALA A 842 27.92 -23.12 -11.57
C ALA A 842 28.54 -22.87 -10.19
N VAL A 843 29.87 -22.77 -10.11
CA VAL A 843 30.59 -22.45 -8.87
C VAL A 843 30.27 -21.02 -8.41
N TRP A 844 30.41 -20.03 -9.29
CA TRP A 844 30.11 -18.63 -8.98
C TRP A 844 28.66 -18.45 -8.53
N GLY A 845 27.70 -18.93 -9.32
CA GLY A 845 26.28 -18.68 -9.09
C GLY A 845 25.74 -19.27 -7.78
N ASN A 846 26.37 -20.34 -7.26
CA ASN A 846 25.97 -20.97 -6.00
C ASN A 846 26.79 -20.49 -4.78
N SER A 847 27.80 -19.65 -4.98
CA SER A 847 28.47 -18.88 -3.91
C SER A 847 27.57 -17.75 -3.39
N THR A 848 27.85 -17.22 -2.19
CA THR A 848 27.10 -16.09 -1.61
C THR A 848 27.14 -14.85 -2.51
N LEU A 849 28.26 -14.55 -3.18
CA LEU A 849 28.34 -13.42 -4.11
C LEU A 849 27.44 -13.61 -5.35
N GLY A 850 27.39 -14.84 -5.88
CA GLY A 850 26.48 -15.19 -6.98
C GLY A 850 25.00 -15.11 -6.58
N LEU A 851 24.67 -15.64 -5.39
CA LEU A 851 23.33 -15.58 -4.82
C LEU A 851 22.88 -14.13 -4.56
N LEU A 852 23.79 -13.27 -4.08
CA LEU A 852 23.52 -11.85 -3.87
C LEU A 852 23.22 -11.14 -5.19
N SER A 853 24.02 -11.38 -6.23
CA SER A 853 23.78 -10.81 -7.57
C SER A 853 22.42 -11.23 -8.13
N TYR A 854 22.06 -12.52 -7.96
CA TYR A 854 20.73 -13.02 -8.31
C TYR A 854 19.62 -12.30 -7.53
N TRP A 855 19.72 -12.23 -6.20
CA TRP A 855 18.74 -11.59 -5.33
C TRP A 855 18.51 -10.11 -5.68
N TRP A 856 19.60 -9.38 -5.95
CA TRP A 856 19.56 -7.97 -6.32
C TRP A 856 18.81 -7.72 -7.62
N HIS A 857 19.03 -8.60 -8.61
CA HIS A 857 18.42 -8.48 -9.93
C HIS A 857 16.99 -9.04 -9.99
N ALA A 858 16.65 -10.00 -9.14
CA ALA A 858 15.38 -10.70 -9.17
C ALA A 858 14.19 -9.89 -8.63
N SER A 859 12.97 -10.28 -9.04
CA SER A 859 11.75 -9.72 -8.47
C SER A 859 11.51 -10.24 -7.05
N ARG A 860 11.44 -9.33 -6.08
CA ARG A 860 11.15 -9.63 -4.66
C ARG A 860 9.69 -9.33 -4.31
N GLN A 861 8.74 -9.71 -5.16
CA GLN A 861 7.29 -9.46 -4.96
C GLN A 861 6.69 -10.28 -3.79
N GLN A 862 7.21 -11.48 -3.55
CA GLN A 862 6.72 -12.40 -2.54
C GLN A 862 7.78 -12.65 -1.46
N SER A 863 7.36 -13.18 -0.31
CA SER A 863 8.29 -13.61 0.74
C SER A 863 9.12 -14.80 0.26
N SER A 864 10.45 -14.75 0.41
CA SER A 864 11.39 -15.83 0.06
C SER A 864 11.46 -16.24 -1.41
N LYS A 865 10.73 -15.57 -2.31
CA LYS A 865 10.66 -15.91 -3.73
C LYS A 865 11.24 -14.78 -4.56
N ALA A 866 12.12 -15.17 -5.48
CA ALA A 866 12.88 -14.31 -6.35
C ALA A 866 12.81 -14.84 -7.79
N GLY A 867 11.95 -14.22 -8.60
CA GLY A 867 11.74 -14.60 -9.99
C GLY A 867 12.55 -13.73 -10.96
N ILE A 868 13.13 -14.35 -11.99
CA ILE A 868 13.76 -13.68 -13.12
C ILE A 868 13.12 -14.19 -14.41
N THR A 869 12.59 -13.27 -15.22
CA THR A 869 12.09 -13.64 -16.55
C THR A 869 13.26 -13.98 -17.46
N THR A 870 13.04 -14.86 -18.45
CA THR A 870 14.07 -15.27 -19.41
C THR A 870 14.77 -14.08 -20.08
N ARG A 871 14.04 -13.01 -20.40
CA ARG A 871 14.61 -11.76 -20.93
C ARG A 871 15.43 -11.00 -19.89
N LYS A 872 14.98 -10.92 -18.64
CA LYS A 872 15.72 -10.23 -17.57
C LYS A 872 17.00 -10.99 -17.18
N ALA A 873 17.04 -12.30 -17.36
CA ALA A 873 18.25 -13.10 -17.14
C ALA A 873 19.43 -12.65 -18.01
N GLU A 874 19.18 -12.16 -19.23
CA GLU A 874 20.22 -11.65 -20.13
C GLU A 874 21.01 -10.47 -19.55
N THR A 875 20.39 -9.67 -18.67
CA THR A 875 21.01 -8.52 -18.02
C THR A 875 21.51 -8.83 -16.60
N LEU A 876 21.39 -10.07 -16.13
CA LEU A 876 21.90 -10.49 -14.83
C LEU A 876 23.42 -10.25 -14.78
N PRO A 877 23.92 -9.45 -13.82
CA PRO A 877 25.36 -9.31 -13.61
C PRO A 877 25.97 -10.61 -13.09
N ILE A 878 27.00 -11.11 -13.77
CA ILE A 878 27.77 -12.28 -13.35
C ILE A 878 29.26 -11.94 -13.40
N LEU A 879 30.10 -12.76 -12.77
CA LEU A 879 31.55 -12.69 -12.93
C LEU A 879 31.92 -12.72 -14.42
N ASP A 880 32.81 -11.83 -14.87
CA ASP A 880 33.28 -11.86 -16.26
C ASP A 880 34.24 -13.03 -16.45
N LEU A 881 33.67 -14.15 -16.90
CA LEU A 881 34.39 -15.40 -17.09
C LEU A 881 35.51 -15.29 -18.13
N ARG A 882 35.50 -14.27 -19.00
CA ARG A 882 36.56 -14.03 -19.99
C ARG A 882 37.77 -13.31 -19.39
N ALA A 883 37.57 -12.64 -18.26
CA ALA A 883 38.61 -11.91 -17.54
C ALA A 883 39.43 -12.81 -16.61
N LEU A 884 38.99 -14.05 -16.39
CA LEU A 884 39.71 -15.03 -15.61
C LEU A 884 40.87 -15.63 -16.41
N THR A 885 42.00 -15.82 -15.74
CA THR A 885 43.16 -16.52 -16.31
C THR A 885 42.88 -18.02 -16.43
N ASP A 886 43.67 -18.72 -17.27
CA ASP A 886 43.56 -20.17 -17.41
C ASP A 886 43.80 -20.91 -16.08
N ALA A 887 44.68 -20.39 -15.23
CA ALA A 887 44.92 -20.92 -13.88
C ALA A 887 43.67 -20.78 -13.00
N GLN A 888 42.98 -19.65 -13.06
CA GLN A 888 41.74 -19.44 -12.28
C GLN A 888 40.61 -20.34 -12.77
N HIS A 889 40.51 -20.61 -14.07
CA HIS A 889 39.56 -21.59 -14.59
C HIS A 889 39.91 -23.03 -14.16
N ALA A 890 41.20 -23.39 -14.10
CA ALA A 890 41.62 -24.68 -13.58
C ALA A 890 41.21 -24.84 -12.10
N ILE A 891 41.42 -23.80 -11.28
CA ILE A 891 40.97 -23.78 -9.88
C ILE A 891 39.44 -23.87 -9.79
N ALA A 892 38.71 -23.14 -10.64
CA ALA A 892 37.25 -23.23 -10.68
C ALA A 892 36.76 -24.65 -11.00
N ARG A 893 37.50 -25.39 -11.86
CA ARG A 893 37.22 -26.78 -12.17
C ARG A 893 37.44 -27.70 -10.96
N GLU A 894 38.55 -27.52 -10.25
CA GLU A 894 38.84 -28.27 -9.01
C GLU A 894 37.77 -28.01 -7.94
N ILE A 895 37.39 -26.74 -7.74
CA ILE A 895 36.29 -26.38 -6.83
C ILE A 895 34.99 -27.08 -7.28
N PHE A 896 34.65 -27.03 -8.57
CA PHE A 896 33.46 -27.71 -9.07
C PHE A 896 33.49 -29.22 -8.77
N ASP A 897 34.61 -29.90 -9.06
CA ASP A 897 34.73 -31.34 -8.85
C ASP A 897 34.65 -31.71 -7.36
N ASP A 898 35.10 -30.83 -6.44
CA ASP A 898 35.00 -31.06 -5.00
C ASP A 898 33.59 -30.80 -4.42
N PHE A 899 32.81 -29.92 -5.04
CA PHE A 899 31.50 -29.47 -4.53
C PHE A 899 30.31 -30.05 -5.27
N ARG A 900 30.50 -30.63 -6.47
CA ARG A 900 29.42 -31.10 -7.33
C ARG A 900 28.45 -32.07 -6.65
N GLU A 901 28.90 -32.86 -5.69
CA GLU A 901 28.08 -33.84 -4.95
C GLU A 901 27.82 -33.47 -3.48
N ARG A 902 28.33 -32.34 -2.99
CA ARG A 902 28.11 -31.91 -1.60
C ARG A 902 26.71 -31.31 -1.46
N ASP A 903 26.02 -31.67 -0.39
CA ASP A 903 24.72 -31.10 -0.07
C ASP A 903 24.88 -29.66 0.47
N LEU A 904 24.30 -28.71 -0.24
CA LEU A 904 24.11 -27.34 0.20
C LEU A 904 22.76 -27.20 0.89
N LYS A 905 22.72 -26.39 1.95
CA LYS A 905 21.49 -25.99 2.61
C LYS A 905 20.72 -24.99 1.73
N PRO A 906 19.40 -24.84 1.95
CA PRO A 906 18.63 -23.78 1.31
C PRO A 906 19.29 -22.41 1.44
N ALA A 907 19.14 -21.57 0.42
CA ALA A 907 19.92 -20.33 0.28
C ALA A 907 19.71 -19.34 1.44
N TYR A 908 18.54 -19.34 2.10
CA TYR A 908 18.30 -18.52 3.29
C TYR A 908 19.14 -18.90 4.53
N LEU A 909 19.87 -20.02 4.46
CA LEU A 909 20.80 -20.50 5.49
C LEU A 909 22.25 -20.45 5.01
N ALA A 910 22.59 -19.62 4.02
CA ALA A 910 23.96 -19.54 3.49
C ALA A 910 24.99 -19.20 4.58
N ASP A 911 24.63 -18.35 5.54
CA ASP A 911 25.43 -17.98 6.71
C ASP A 911 25.62 -19.10 7.75
N ALA A 912 24.86 -20.19 7.63
CA ALA A 912 24.87 -21.34 8.52
C ALA A 912 25.22 -22.65 7.78
N ASP A 913 25.62 -22.56 6.51
CA ASP A 913 25.97 -23.68 5.66
C ASP A 913 27.48 -23.84 5.57
N GLU A 914 28.04 -24.81 6.29
CA GLU A 914 29.49 -25.09 6.29
C GLU A 914 30.03 -25.41 4.89
N ASN A 915 29.25 -26.09 4.05
CA ASN A 915 29.67 -26.38 2.68
C ASN A 915 29.67 -25.09 1.84
N ARG A 916 28.66 -24.23 1.98
CA ARG A 916 28.65 -22.95 1.26
C ARG A 916 29.74 -21.99 1.78
N ALA A 917 29.99 -21.96 3.08
CA ALA A 917 31.08 -21.18 3.66
C ALA A 917 32.45 -21.63 3.13
N LEU A 918 32.69 -22.94 2.97
CA LEU A 918 33.91 -23.45 2.35
C LEU A 918 33.97 -23.14 0.85
N LEU A 919 32.83 -23.24 0.14
CA LEU A 919 32.73 -22.85 -1.28
C LEU A 919 33.11 -21.38 -1.45
N ASP A 920 32.53 -20.50 -0.64
CA ASP A 920 32.82 -19.06 -0.65
C ASP A 920 34.30 -18.80 -0.39
N ARG A 921 34.90 -19.48 0.60
CA ARG A 921 36.33 -19.34 0.89
C ARG A 921 37.19 -19.71 -0.31
N ARG A 922 36.93 -20.84 -0.95
CA ARG A 922 37.71 -21.27 -2.12
C ARG A 922 37.49 -20.39 -3.33
N VAL A 923 36.27 -19.90 -3.54
CA VAL A 923 35.97 -18.93 -4.60
C VAL A 923 36.73 -17.62 -4.37
N VAL A 924 36.71 -17.07 -3.15
CA VAL A 924 37.31 -15.77 -2.83
C VAL A 924 38.83 -15.87 -2.75
N CYS A 925 39.36 -16.82 -1.99
CA CYS A 925 40.79 -16.93 -1.72
C CYS A 925 41.54 -17.67 -2.84
N ASP A 926 41.09 -18.86 -3.23
CA ASP A 926 41.83 -19.71 -4.16
C ASP A 926 41.61 -19.26 -5.61
N MET A 927 40.36 -19.08 -6.03
CA MET A 927 40.01 -18.77 -7.42
C MET A 927 40.20 -17.29 -7.75
N LEU A 928 39.75 -16.37 -6.89
CA LEU A 928 39.86 -14.93 -7.15
C LEU A 928 41.17 -14.32 -6.60
N GLY A 929 41.88 -15.01 -5.72
CA GLY A 929 43.18 -14.57 -5.19
C GLY A 929 43.09 -13.47 -4.14
N PHE A 930 41.95 -13.29 -3.48
CA PHE A 930 41.79 -12.32 -2.39
C PHE A 930 42.26 -12.88 -1.04
N GLY A 931 42.48 -11.98 -0.08
CA GLY A 931 42.90 -12.34 1.28
C GLY A 931 41.75 -12.89 2.14
N GLU A 932 42.12 -13.53 3.25
CA GLU A 932 41.16 -14.08 4.22
C GLU A 932 40.26 -12.99 4.84
N ASP A 933 40.77 -11.75 4.94
CA ASP A 933 40.01 -10.58 5.37
C ASP A 933 38.81 -10.28 4.46
N VAL A 934 38.97 -10.50 3.14
CA VAL A 934 37.89 -10.37 2.17
C VAL A 934 36.86 -11.48 2.36
N TYR A 935 37.32 -12.71 2.61
CA TYR A 935 36.42 -13.83 2.91
C TYR A 935 35.60 -13.58 4.18
N GLU A 936 36.21 -13.07 5.25
CA GLU A 936 35.48 -12.69 6.48
C GLU A 936 34.40 -11.61 6.20
N GLY A 937 34.69 -10.66 5.31
CA GLY A 937 33.69 -9.71 4.81
C GLY A 937 32.53 -10.39 4.07
N VAL A 938 32.79 -11.44 3.29
CA VAL A 938 31.75 -12.23 2.61
C VAL A 938 30.90 -13.00 3.62
N ARG A 939 31.48 -13.50 4.72
CA ARG A 939 30.72 -14.17 5.79
C ARG A 939 29.76 -13.22 6.50
N LEU A 940 30.24 -12.01 6.82
CA LEU A 940 29.38 -10.97 7.41
C LEU A 940 28.26 -10.56 6.44
N LEU A 941 28.58 -10.42 5.15
CA LEU A 941 27.59 -10.18 4.10
C LEU A 941 26.54 -11.30 4.02
N ALA A 942 26.97 -12.56 4.08
CA ALA A 942 26.06 -13.71 4.08
C ALA A 942 25.08 -13.64 5.25
N ALA A 943 25.56 -13.33 6.45
CA ALA A 943 24.72 -13.18 7.64
C ALA A 943 23.68 -12.04 7.49
N LYS A 944 24.11 -10.88 6.99
CA LYS A 944 23.22 -9.74 6.71
C LYS A 944 22.19 -10.07 5.63
N TRP A 945 22.62 -10.68 4.53
CA TRP A 945 21.73 -11.07 3.44
C TRP A 945 20.73 -12.16 3.85
N CYS A 946 21.13 -13.17 4.61
CA CYS A 946 20.21 -14.19 5.13
C CYS A 946 19.20 -13.63 6.14
N ALA A 947 19.52 -12.51 6.81
CA ALA A 947 18.59 -11.80 7.69
C ALA A 947 17.54 -10.97 6.93
N GLU A 948 17.69 -10.77 5.62
CA GLU A 948 16.70 -10.05 4.82
C GLU A 948 15.35 -10.78 4.77
N PRO A 949 14.23 -10.13 5.10
CA PRO A 949 12.88 -10.71 5.03
C PRO A 949 12.54 -11.30 3.66
N SER A 950 12.98 -10.63 2.60
CA SER A 950 12.81 -11.12 1.22
C SER A 950 13.53 -12.45 0.95
N VAL A 951 14.51 -12.84 1.78
CA VAL A 951 15.28 -14.09 1.70
C VAL A 951 14.70 -15.15 2.63
N HIS A 952 14.65 -14.90 3.94
CA HIS A 952 14.21 -15.92 4.92
C HIS A 952 12.69 -16.15 4.94
N GLY A 953 11.88 -15.17 4.50
CA GLY A 953 10.43 -15.33 4.35
C GLY A 953 9.67 -15.65 5.63
N GLY A 954 10.16 -15.18 6.78
CA GLY A 954 9.58 -15.47 8.10
C GLY A 954 9.99 -16.82 8.68
N LYS A 955 10.81 -17.62 7.99
CA LYS A 955 11.35 -18.86 8.56
C LYS A 955 12.39 -18.52 9.62
N GLY A 956 12.20 -19.04 10.83
CA GLY A 956 13.21 -19.04 11.87
C GLY A 956 14.35 -20.00 11.53
N ARG A 957 15.51 -19.82 12.18
CA ARG A 957 16.61 -20.79 12.06
C ARG A 957 16.23 -22.10 12.73
N PRO A 958 16.58 -23.27 12.17
CA PRO A 958 16.38 -24.54 12.83
C PRO A 958 17.11 -24.58 14.19
N ARG A 959 16.48 -25.16 15.23
CA ARG A 959 17.09 -25.30 16.56
C ARG A 959 18.47 -25.97 16.46
N GLY A 960 19.48 -25.41 17.14
CA GLY A 960 20.86 -25.92 17.14
C GLY A 960 21.75 -25.39 16.02
N THR A 961 21.22 -24.60 15.09
CA THR A 961 22.02 -23.96 14.04
C THR A 961 22.82 -22.79 14.62
N ARG A 962 24.15 -22.94 14.74
CA ARG A 962 25.05 -21.83 15.07
C ARG A 962 25.43 -21.09 13.80
N LEU A 963 25.65 -19.78 13.92
CA LEU A 963 26.35 -19.04 12.88
C LEU A 963 27.68 -19.74 12.63
N VAL A 964 28.04 -19.92 11.36
CA VAL A 964 29.42 -20.21 11.02
C VAL A 964 30.11 -18.86 11.21
N VAL A 965 30.60 -18.57 12.43
CA VAL A 965 31.45 -17.39 12.80
C VAL A 965 32.92 -17.78 12.76
#